data_AF-A0A9Q2XQV3-F1
#
_entry.id   AF-A0A9Q2XQV3-F1
#
_cell.length_a   1.000
_cell.length_b   1.000
_cell.length_c   1.000
_cell.angle_alpha   90.00
_cell.angle_beta   90.00
_cell.angle_gamma   90.00
#
_symmetry.space_group_name_H-M   'P 1'
#
loop_
_entity.id
_entity.type
_entity.pdbx_description
1 polymer ?
#
loop_
_entity_poly.entity_id
_entity_poly.type
_entity_poly.pdbx_seq_one_letter_code
_entity_poly.pdbx_strand_id
1 'polypeptide(L)'
;MLAQRNGQARAALPSLQAYGPRTTAPLSLAQRRLWVVEQFAAPSGAYGMPLALRLEGELSVPLLEASLAQLIKRHDVLRTAYVADDDGDPLAVVSADVSLPLALLDLSALSPGEQEARVAEAIEHNARQPISLLQAPLLRGQVVRLGPQRHVLLFCMHHIISDGWSMSVLSNEVVEVYARLKAGIMQPLPALPLQYSDYAQWQQALEQAGVMREQATYWQRALAGHDGLLQLPADQLRKPQASHAGRDLHFSLPAALHEQLKGLSRTAGVTLYSTLLAAFQVMLHRLSGSHDVLVGADVAGRSQPQLEGLIGFFINVLPLRSRWQEQLSVREYLAQVQDTALSAFEYQELPFDQIVEAAATPRHKGANPLVQVLFVMNNLPVRHASMDAVRVEALPMGGGYSKFDMALFIDQEADQLHGTWQYASDLFQQERIELCVKGWMTILEQMVSDPDKRLREINMPITTAAIVAAPATPAAPAAPNKADKLGKFLKKSQSPTARPAVAVMRESLMVPGQAFPLLWEPTDPGLDLIQWIEHNRPLVEQKLGEHAGILFRGFALHDIHAFEAFAEAVQPGLYGQYGDLPKKEGGKNTYRSTPYPEKKMILFHNESAHQDRWPRKQLFFCEQPSPIGGATPVVDCRLMYQKLPSELRERFESKGLLYVRTFADKLDVSWQHFFKTEQRAQVEARCAAAGIQWTWLDNDELQIRTPCPAIITHPVTGQKSFFNQVQLHHIYCLDPDVRDDLLALFGEQRMPRHVYYGDGSPIEDEVMQQIGDLYEECAVRFDWRKGDVILLDNMLAAHARDPFEGPRKIVVAMGEMIERSALAALPDTQQRTLEKDEAGA
;
A
#
# COMPACT_ATOMS: atom_id res chain seq x y z
N MET A 1 27.36 -16.96 -20.21
CA MET A 1 28.73 -17.36 -19.78
C MET A 1 28.94 -16.85 -18.35
N LEU A 2 28.21 -17.41 -17.38
CA LEU A 2 27.88 -16.73 -16.11
C LEU A 2 28.14 -17.63 -14.90
N ALA A 3 29.41 -17.81 -14.54
CA ALA A 3 29.83 -18.38 -13.25
C ALA A 3 31.33 -18.13 -13.01
N GLN A 4 31.68 -16.98 -12.41
CA GLN A 4 32.90 -16.70 -11.61
C GLN A 4 33.21 -15.19 -11.59
N ARG A 5 32.61 -14.44 -10.66
CA ARG A 5 33.16 -13.15 -10.18
C ARG A 5 32.55 -12.73 -8.83
N ASN A 6 32.98 -13.41 -7.77
CA ASN A 6 33.32 -12.86 -6.44
C ASN A 6 33.44 -14.01 -5.42
N GLY A 7 34.62 -14.15 -4.82
CA GLY A 7 34.99 -15.26 -3.93
C GLY A 7 34.55 -15.07 -2.48
N GLN A 8 33.24 -14.94 -2.24
CA GLN A 8 32.64 -15.10 -0.91
C GLN A 8 31.53 -16.15 -0.98
N ALA A 9 31.41 -16.95 0.08
CA ALA A 9 30.40 -18.00 0.16
C ALA A 9 29.01 -17.38 0.41
N ARG A 10 28.39 -16.87 -0.65
CA ARG A 10 26.97 -16.44 -0.65
C ARG A 10 26.14 -17.64 -0.18
N ALA A 11 25.20 -17.41 0.73
CA ALA A 11 24.25 -18.44 1.13
C ALA A 11 23.52 -18.97 -0.13
N ALA A 12 23.22 -20.27 -0.15
CA ALA A 12 22.54 -20.87 -1.28
C ALA A 12 21.18 -20.18 -1.48
N LEU A 13 21.03 -19.48 -2.60
CA LEU A 13 19.80 -18.75 -2.91
C LEU A 13 18.63 -19.74 -3.05
N PRO A 14 17.43 -19.41 -2.55
CA PRO A 14 16.23 -20.23 -2.73
C PRO A 14 16.03 -20.64 -4.19
N SER A 15 15.90 -21.95 -4.42
CA SER A 15 15.62 -22.53 -5.74
C SER A 15 14.12 -22.63 -5.98
N LEU A 16 13.67 -22.22 -7.17
CA LEU A 16 12.29 -22.45 -7.63
C LEU A 16 12.07 -23.95 -7.82
N GLN A 17 11.03 -24.49 -7.18
CA GLN A 17 10.70 -25.92 -7.14
C GLN A 17 9.20 -26.13 -6.91
N ALA A 18 8.66 -27.29 -7.27
CA ALA A 18 7.27 -27.63 -7.01
C ALA A 18 7.04 -27.99 -5.52
N TYR A 19 6.05 -27.36 -4.89
CA TYR A 19 5.69 -27.56 -3.48
C TYR A 19 4.46 -28.47 -3.27
N GLY A 20 3.99 -29.12 -4.34
CA GLY A 20 2.90 -30.09 -4.36
C GLY A 20 1.48 -29.46 -4.33
N PRO A 21 0.43 -30.28 -4.51
CA PRO A 21 -0.96 -29.80 -4.48
C PRO A 21 -1.32 -29.12 -3.17
N ARG A 22 -1.98 -27.95 -3.25
CA ARG A 22 -2.34 -27.10 -2.10
C ARG A 22 -3.75 -26.56 -2.23
N THR A 23 -4.39 -26.33 -1.08
CA THR A 23 -5.65 -25.59 -0.97
C THR A 23 -5.43 -24.12 -0.60
N THR A 24 -4.27 -23.76 -0.07
CA THR A 24 -3.89 -22.38 0.26
C THR A 24 -2.43 -22.09 -0.10
N ALA A 25 -2.14 -20.83 -0.44
CA ALA A 25 -0.81 -20.33 -0.76
C ALA A 25 -0.69 -18.84 -0.37
N PRO A 26 0.54 -18.35 -0.12
CA PRO A 26 0.79 -16.92 -0.07
C PRO A 26 0.59 -16.26 -1.44
N LEU A 27 0.33 -14.95 -1.43
CA LEU A 27 0.44 -14.12 -2.63
C LEU A 27 1.91 -13.84 -2.94
N SER A 28 2.22 -13.80 -4.25
CA SER A 28 3.43 -13.14 -4.76
C SER A 28 3.42 -11.64 -4.43
N LEU A 29 4.58 -10.98 -4.41
CA LEU A 29 4.68 -9.58 -4.00
C LEU A 29 3.83 -8.64 -4.86
N ALA A 30 3.81 -8.86 -6.18
CA ALA A 30 2.97 -8.10 -7.11
C ALA A 30 1.47 -8.32 -6.84
N GLN A 31 1.03 -9.56 -6.62
CA GLN A 31 -0.35 -9.85 -6.24
C GLN A 31 -0.72 -9.24 -4.88
N ARG A 32 0.18 -9.30 -3.88
CA ARG A 32 -0.03 -8.69 -2.55
C ARG A 32 -0.29 -7.20 -2.72
N ARG A 33 0.50 -6.49 -3.54
CA ARG A 33 0.28 -5.06 -3.82
C ARG A 33 -1.04 -4.80 -4.54
N LEU A 34 -1.38 -5.60 -5.57
CA LEU A 34 -2.64 -5.43 -6.32
C LEU A 34 -3.87 -5.73 -5.46
N TRP A 35 -3.83 -6.78 -4.63
CA TRP A 35 -4.90 -7.11 -3.68
C TRP A 35 -5.15 -5.97 -2.68
N VAL A 36 -4.07 -5.36 -2.15
CA VAL A 36 -4.16 -4.19 -1.27
C VAL A 36 -4.82 -3.00 -1.98
N VAL A 37 -4.50 -2.75 -3.26
CA VAL A 37 -5.16 -1.68 -4.04
C VAL A 37 -6.64 -2.00 -4.24
N GLU A 38 -6.99 -3.25 -4.57
CA GLU A 38 -8.39 -3.70 -4.68
C GLU A 38 -9.18 -3.67 -3.36
N GLN A 39 -8.52 -3.71 -2.19
CA GLN A 39 -9.23 -3.54 -0.90
C GLN A 39 -9.63 -2.08 -0.64
N PHE A 40 -8.91 -1.10 -1.21
CA PHE A 40 -9.21 0.32 -1.01
C PHE A 40 -9.93 0.99 -2.19
N ALA A 41 -9.93 0.36 -3.37
CA ALA A 41 -10.61 0.85 -4.55
C ALA A 41 -12.14 0.60 -4.51
N ALA A 42 -12.92 1.51 -5.07
CA ALA A 42 -14.32 1.23 -5.38
C ALA A 42 -14.41 0.12 -6.45
N PRO A 43 -15.32 -0.88 -6.32
CA PRO A 43 -15.39 -2.01 -7.26
C PRO A 43 -15.55 -1.56 -8.72
N SER A 44 -14.55 -1.83 -9.55
CA SER A 44 -14.46 -1.32 -10.92
C SER A 44 -13.89 -2.35 -11.89
N GLY A 45 -14.01 -2.08 -13.20
CA GLY A 45 -13.34 -2.87 -14.24
C GLY A 45 -11.84 -2.55 -14.41
N ALA A 46 -11.24 -1.69 -13.59
CA ALA A 46 -9.91 -1.12 -13.84
C ALA A 46 -8.76 -2.15 -13.91
N TYR A 47 -8.89 -3.27 -13.21
CA TYR A 47 -7.95 -4.41 -13.25
C TYR A 47 -8.56 -5.66 -13.91
N GLY A 48 -9.65 -5.50 -14.66
CA GLY A 48 -10.09 -6.50 -15.62
C GLY A 48 -9.25 -6.46 -16.90
N MET A 49 -8.95 -7.63 -17.47
CA MET A 49 -8.34 -7.76 -18.80
C MET A 49 -9.42 -8.22 -19.81
N PRO A 50 -10.26 -7.31 -20.33
CA PRO A 50 -11.31 -7.67 -21.26
C PRO A 50 -10.75 -8.02 -22.64
N LEU A 51 -11.40 -8.96 -23.31
CA LEU A 51 -11.13 -9.38 -24.67
C LEU A 51 -12.45 -9.64 -25.40
N ALA A 52 -12.52 -9.23 -26.66
CA ALA A 52 -13.64 -9.52 -27.56
C ALA A 52 -13.10 -10.15 -28.85
N LEU A 53 -13.54 -11.36 -29.17
CA LEU A 53 -13.11 -12.11 -30.37
C LEU A 53 -14.33 -12.42 -31.25
N ARG A 54 -14.33 -11.94 -32.49
CA ARG A 54 -15.23 -12.46 -33.53
C ARG A 54 -14.75 -13.85 -33.94
N LEU A 55 -15.71 -14.78 -34.03
CA LEU A 55 -15.49 -16.19 -34.36
C LEU A 55 -16.37 -16.55 -35.58
N GLU A 56 -15.74 -16.80 -36.72
CA GLU A 56 -16.42 -17.11 -37.99
C GLU A 56 -16.19 -18.58 -38.37
N GLY A 57 -17.25 -19.37 -38.40
CA GLY A 57 -17.21 -20.81 -38.66
C GLY A 57 -18.10 -21.63 -37.72
N GLU A 58 -18.01 -22.95 -37.80
CA GLU A 58 -18.82 -23.89 -37.02
C GLU A 58 -18.27 -24.09 -35.60
N LEU A 59 -18.59 -23.11 -34.74
CA LEU A 59 -18.27 -23.13 -33.32
C LEU A 59 -19.25 -24.04 -32.53
N SER A 60 -18.74 -25.11 -31.94
CA SER A 60 -19.41 -25.84 -30.86
C SER A 60 -19.12 -25.19 -29.50
N VAL A 61 -20.09 -24.46 -28.93
CA VAL A 61 -19.95 -23.83 -27.60
C VAL A 61 -19.69 -24.86 -26.48
N PRO A 62 -20.33 -26.04 -26.42
CA PRO A 62 -20.02 -27.04 -25.40
C PRO A 62 -18.58 -27.57 -25.46
N LEU A 63 -17.94 -27.60 -26.64
CA LEU A 63 -16.52 -27.95 -26.74
C LEU A 63 -15.61 -26.82 -26.27
N LEU A 64 -16.01 -25.56 -26.44
CA LEU A 64 -15.29 -24.39 -25.91
C LEU A 64 -15.37 -24.34 -24.38
N GLU A 65 -16.55 -24.58 -23.80
CA GLU A 65 -16.75 -24.72 -22.34
C GLU A 65 -15.91 -25.88 -21.78
N ALA A 66 -15.96 -27.06 -22.41
CA ALA A 66 -15.15 -28.21 -22.02
C ALA A 66 -13.63 -27.96 -22.15
N SER A 67 -13.22 -27.11 -23.10
CA SER A 67 -11.81 -26.71 -23.25
C SER A 67 -11.37 -25.81 -22.09
N LEU A 68 -12.15 -24.76 -21.79
CA LEU A 68 -11.89 -23.88 -20.65
C LEU A 68 -11.88 -24.65 -19.32
N ALA A 69 -12.80 -25.60 -19.12
CA ALA A 69 -12.84 -26.45 -17.93
C ALA A 69 -11.56 -27.29 -17.75
N GLN A 70 -10.96 -27.81 -18.83
CA GLN A 70 -9.66 -28.47 -18.74
C GLN A 70 -8.53 -27.51 -18.33
N LEU A 71 -8.57 -26.25 -18.79
CA LEU A 71 -7.54 -25.27 -18.44
C LEU A 71 -7.68 -24.78 -16.99
N ILE A 72 -8.91 -24.54 -16.52
CA ILE A 72 -9.20 -24.18 -15.12
C ILE A 72 -8.69 -25.27 -14.17
N LYS A 73 -8.81 -26.55 -14.56
CA LYS A 73 -8.27 -27.69 -13.81
C LYS A 73 -6.75 -27.84 -13.91
N ARG A 74 -6.12 -27.26 -14.93
CA ARG A 74 -4.69 -27.36 -15.25
C ARG A 74 -3.86 -26.27 -14.58
N HIS A 75 -4.38 -25.04 -14.55
CA HIS A 75 -3.71 -23.87 -13.96
C HIS A 75 -4.42 -23.50 -12.65
N ASP A 76 -3.78 -23.76 -11.52
CA ASP A 76 -4.36 -23.56 -10.19
C ASP A 76 -4.85 -22.12 -9.97
N VAL A 77 -4.16 -21.15 -10.57
CA VAL A 77 -4.49 -19.72 -10.49
C VAL A 77 -5.87 -19.37 -11.08
N LEU A 78 -6.35 -20.12 -12.09
CA LEU A 78 -7.68 -19.92 -12.68
C LEU A 78 -8.83 -20.35 -11.74
N ARG A 79 -8.52 -21.27 -10.80
CA ARG A 79 -9.42 -21.76 -9.74
C ARG A 79 -9.07 -21.18 -8.35
N THR A 80 -8.32 -20.08 -8.31
CA THR A 80 -7.88 -19.41 -7.07
C THR A 80 -8.69 -18.15 -6.77
N ALA A 81 -9.13 -18.00 -5.52
CA ALA A 81 -9.67 -16.78 -4.92
C ALA A 81 -8.62 -16.12 -4.01
N TYR A 82 -8.81 -14.84 -3.68
CA TYR A 82 -7.89 -14.05 -2.85
C TYR A 82 -8.69 -13.35 -1.75
N VAL A 83 -8.52 -13.81 -0.51
CA VAL A 83 -9.25 -13.36 0.68
C VAL A 83 -8.26 -12.81 1.70
N ALA A 84 -8.75 -12.11 2.72
CA ALA A 84 -8.01 -11.98 3.98
C ALA A 84 -8.15 -13.27 4.79
N ASP A 85 -7.12 -13.64 5.55
CA ASP A 85 -7.21 -14.63 6.62
C ASP A 85 -7.68 -14.01 7.96
N ASP A 86 -7.71 -14.81 9.03
CA ASP A 86 -8.19 -14.39 10.35
C ASP A 86 -7.31 -13.30 11.01
N ASP A 87 -6.05 -13.12 10.58
CA ASP A 87 -5.14 -12.05 11.02
C ASP A 87 -5.22 -10.81 10.10
N GLY A 88 -5.95 -10.89 8.98
CA GLY A 88 -6.11 -9.84 7.99
C GLY A 88 -5.07 -9.85 6.86
N ASP A 89 -4.17 -10.83 6.84
CA ASP A 89 -3.15 -10.97 5.79
C ASP A 89 -3.75 -11.62 4.53
N PRO A 90 -3.28 -11.29 3.31
CA PRO A 90 -3.87 -11.82 2.10
C PRO A 90 -3.45 -13.27 1.84
N LEU A 91 -4.44 -14.11 1.55
CA LEU A 91 -4.33 -15.54 1.33
C LEU A 91 -4.94 -15.95 -0.02
N ALA A 92 -4.18 -16.69 -0.82
CA ALA A 92 -4.67 -17.30 -2.05
C ALA A 92 -5.29 -18.67 -1.73
N VAL A 93 -6.58 -18.84 -2.01
CA VAL A 93 -7.37 -20.04 -1.72
C VAL A 93 -7.69 -20.77 -3.02
N VAL A 94 -7.19 -21.99 -3.17
CA VAL A 94 -7.20 -22.77 -4.41
C VAL A 94 -8.34 -23.80 -4.37
N SER A 95 -9.47 -23.46 -5.01
CA SER A 95 -10.68 -24.30 -5.04
C SER A 95 -10.45 -25.60 -5.82
N ALA A 96 -10.90 -26.74 -5.28
CA ALA A 96 -10.65 -28.06 -5.86
C ALA A 96 -11.28 -28.28 -7.25
N ASP A 97 -12.44 -27.65 -7.51
CA ASP A 97 -13.10 -27.58 -8.81
C ASP A 97 -13.89 -26.26 -8.88
N VAL A 98 -14.05 -25.70 -10.09
CA VAL A 98 -14.70 -24.40 -10.35
C VAL A 98 -15.36 -24.42 -11.72
N SER A 99 -16.66 -24.11 -11.79
CA SER A 99 -17.39 -24.01 -13.04
C SER A 99 -17.30 -22.61 -13.67
N LEU A 100 -17.06 -22.57 -14.98
CA LEU A 100 -17.15 -21.36 -15.81
C LEU A 100 -18.18 -21.60 -16.93
N PRO A 101 -19.48 -21.35 -16.70
CA PRO A 101 -20.49 -21.44 -17.76
C PRO A 101 -20.34 -20.27 -18.74
N LEU A 102 -20.36 -20.54 -20.04
CA LEU A 102 -20.38 -19.50 -21.07
C LEU A 102 -21.82 -19.12 -21.39
N ALA A 103 -22.29 -18.02 -20.81
CA ALA A 103 -23.64 -17.50 -21.09
C ALA A 103 -23.84 -17.26 -22.60
N LEU A 104 -24.92 -17.80 -23.17
CA LEU A 104 -25.25 -17.63 -24.59
C LEU A 104 -26.27 -16.49 -24.78
N LEU A 105 -25.84 -15.40 -25.43
CA LEU A 105 -26.70 -14.30 -25.85
C LEU A 105 -27.03 -14.45 -27.34
N ASP A 106 -28.21 -14.98 -27.67
CA ASP A 106 -28.62 -15.14 -29.07
C ASP A 106 -29.25 -13.85 -29.62
N LEU A 107 -28.56 -13.22 -30.58
CA LEU A 107 -29.01 -12.04 -31.32
C LEU A 107 -29.33 -12.37 -32.78
N SER A 108 -29.32 -13.65 -33.18
CA SER A 108 -29.45 -14.08 -34.60
C SER A 108 -30.81 -13.73 -35.24
N ALA A 109 -31.81 -13.38 -34.43
CA ALA A 109 -33.12 -12.89 -34.87
C ALA A 109 -33.20 -11.36 -35.08
N LEU A 110 -32.20 -10.59 -34.66
CA LEU A 110 -32.14 -9.13 -34.85
C LEU A 110 -31.56 -8.75 -36.22
N SER A 111 -31.82 -7.53 -36.69
CA SER A 111 -31.16 -7.02 -37.91
C SER A 111 -29.66 -6.77 -37.68
N PRO A 112 -28.83 -6.71 -38.75
CA PRO A 112 -27.38 -6.54 -38.59
C PRO A 112 -26.95 -5.29 -37.81
N GLY A 113 -27.65 -4.15 -37.99
CA GLY A 113 -27.33 -2.92 -37.24
C GLY A 113 -27.67 -3.02 -35.75
N GLU A 114 -28.77 -3.72 -35.41
CA GLU A 114 -29.12 -4.01 -34.01
C GLU A 114 -28.15 -5.03 -33.40
N GLN A 115 -27.70 -6.03 -34.17
CA GLN A 115 -26.64 -6.97 -33.76
C GLN A 115 -25.34 -6.22 -33.41
N GLU A 116 -24.88 -5.31 -34.28
CA GLU A 116 -23.66 -4.53 -34.06
C GLU A 116 -23.76 -3.60 -32.84
N ALA A 117 -24.87 -2.88 -32.68
CA ALA A 117 -25.11 -2.04 -31.51
C ALA A 117 -25.12 -2.84 -30.19
N ARG A 118 -25.85 -3.97 -30.15
CA ARG A 118 -25.94 -4.84 -28.96
C ARG A 118 -24.62 -5.57 -28.66
N VAL A 119 -23.79 -5.84 -29.67
CA VAL A 119 -22.41 -6.33 -29.47
C VAL A 119 -21.53 -5.24 -28.86
N ALA A 120 -21.60 -3.99 -29.33
CA ALA A 120 -20.83 -2.88 -28.77
C ALA A 120 -21.17 -2.64 -27.29
N GLU A 121 -22.47 -2.62 -26.95
CA GLU A 121 -22.94 -2.53 -25.55
C GLU A 121 -22.43 -3.70 -24.68
N ALA A 122 -22.40 -4.92 -25.21
CA ALA A 122 -21.91 -6.10 -24.49
C ALA A 122 -20.38 -6.06 -24.28
N ILE A 123 -19.61 -5.56 -25.26
CA ILE A 123 -18.17 -5.29 -25.14
C ILE A 123 -17.92 -4.24 -24.03
N GLU A 124 -18.64 -3.13 -24.06
CA GLU A 124 -18.50 -2.04 -23.07
C GLU A 124 -18.95 -2.46 -21.66
N HIS A 125 -19.91 -3.38 -21.55
CA HIS A 125 -20.29 -4.01 -20.28
C HIS A 125 -19.19 -4.95 -19.77
N ASN A 126 -18.65 -5.82 -20.63
CA ASN A 126 -17.56 -6.74 -20.29
C ASN A 126 -16.26 -6.01 -19.91
N ALA A 127 -16.05 -4.78 -20.37
CA ALA A 127 -14.96 -3.93 -19.91
C ALA A 127 -15.19 -3.40 -18.47
N ARG A 128 -16.35 -2.81 -18.20
CA ARG A 128 -16.59 -2.04 -16.96
C ARG A 128 -17.00 -2.87 -15.74
N GLN A 129 -17.57 -4.07 -15.94
CA GLN A 129 -18.05 -4.91 -14.85
C GLN A 129 -16.86 -5.37 -13.96
N PRO A 130 -16.89 -5.18 -12.63
CA PRO A 130 -15.83 -5.68 -11.75
C PRO A 130 -15.76 -7.22 -11.73
N ILE A 131 -14.66 -7.76 -11.20
CA ILE A 131 -14.50 -9.19 -10.88
C ILE A 131 -14.15 -9.27 -9.38
N SER A 132 -14.95 -10.00 -8.59
CA SER A 132 -14.69 -10.14 -7.15
C SER A 132 -13.47 -11.03 -6.92
N LEU A 133 -12.56 -10.60 -6.05
CA LEU A 133 -11.42 -11.42 -5.62
C LEU A 133 -11.83 -12.57 -4.69
N LEU A 134 -12.95 -12.42 -3.99
CA LEU A 134 -13.33 -13.29 -2.87
C LEU A 134 -13.88 -14.66 -3.31
N GLN A 135 -14.19 -14.85 -4.59
CA GLN A 135 -14.80 -16.09 -5.10
C GLN A 135 -14.27 -16.44 -6.50
N ALA A 136 -13.62 -17.60 -6.62
CA ALA A 136 -13.22 -18.16 -7.91
C ALA A 136 -14.47 -18.60 -8.73
N PRO A 137 -14.47 -18.46 -10.06
CA PRO A 137 -13.34 -18.06 -10.90
C PRO A 137 -13.18 -16.54 -11.02
N LEU A 138 -11.94 -16.05 -10.98
CA LEU A 138 -11.60 -14.64 -11.24
C LEU A 138 -11.57 -14.31 -12.76
N LEU A 139 -12.44 -14.96 -13.52
CA LEU A 139 -12.63 -14.80 -14.95
C LEU A 139 -14.10 -15.08 -15.33
N ARG A 140 -14.56 -14.44 -16.41
CA ARG A 140 -15.90 -14.57 -16.99
C ARG A 140 -15.84 -14.74 -18.50
N GLY A 141 -16.88 -15.35 -19.08
CA GLY A 141 -17.06 -15.40 -20.52
C GLY A 141 -18.53 -15.45 -20.95
N GLN A 142 -18.81 -14.92 -22.13
CA GLN A 142 -20.12 -14.91 -22.78
C GLN A 142 -19.94 -15.13 -24.28
N VAL A 143 -20.78 -15.98 -24.88
CA VAL A 143 -20.86 -16.14 -26.34
C VAL A 143 -22.07 -15.38 -26.85
N VAL A 144 -21.85 -14.38 -27.70
CA VAL A 144 -22.91 -13.68 -28.44
C VAL A 144 -23.07 -14.35 -29.80
N ARG A 145 -24.28 -14.78 -30.16
CA ARG A 145 -24.56 -15.48 -31.42
C ARG A 145 -25.24 -14.56 -32.42
N LEU A 146 -24.62 -14.40 -33.59
CA LEU A 146 -25.06 -13.51 -34.68
C LEU A 146 -25.57 -14.29 -35.90
N GLY A 147 -25.65 -15.62 -35.82
CA GLY A 147 -26.07 -16.51 -36.90
C GLY A 147 -25.63 -17.97 -36.66
N PRO A 148 -25.73 -18.85 -37.67
CA PRO A 148 -25.30 -20.24 -37.54
C PRO A 148 -23.78 -20.41 -37.46
N GLN A 149 -23.01 -19.53 -38.13
CA GLN A 149 -21.54 -19.59 -38.23
C GLN A 149 -20.87 -18.24 -37.86
N ARG A 150 -21.56 -17.37 -37.10
CA ARG A 150 -21.05 -16.05 -36.69
C ARG A 150 -21.29 -15.85 -35.20
N HIS A 151 -20.22 -15.70 -34.44
CA HIS A 151 -20.27 -15.51 -32.99
C HIS A 151 -19.29 -14.43 -32.54
N VAL A 152 -19.47 -13.90 -31.34
CA VAL A 152 -18.47 -13.10 -30.62
C VAL A 152 -18.27 -13.74 -29.25
N LEU A 153 -17.05 -14.14 -28.93
CA LEU A 153 -16.66 -14.52 -27.58
C LEU A 153 -16.20 -13.26 -26.85
N LEU A 154 -16.93 -12.90 -25.81
CA LEU A 154 -16.50 -11.94 -24.80
C LEU A 154 -15.87 -12.69 -23.65
N PHE A 155 -14.71 -12.23 -23.19
CA PHE A 155 -13.96 -12.83 -22.10
C PHE A 155 -13.36 -11.72 -21.24
N CYS A 156 -13.21 -11.92 -19.94
CA CYS A 156 -12.45 -11.02 -19.08
C CYS A 156 -11.86 -11.79 -17.91
N MET A 157 -10.63 -11.48 -17.54
CA MET A 157 -9.89 -12.13 -16.46
C MET A 157 -9.24 -11.08 -15.57
N HIS A 158 -9.26 -11.27 -14.25
CA HIS A 158 -8.67 -10.29 -13.33
C HIS A 158 -7.14 -10.30 -13.40
N HIS A 159 -6.52 -9.12 -13.39
CA HIS A 159 -5.07 -8.98 -13.59
C HIS A 159 -4.25 -9.66 -12.48
N ILE A 160 -4.82 -9.90 -11.29
CA ILE A 160 -4.15 -10.66 -10.20
C ILE A 160 -3.86 -12.13 -10.55
N ILE A 161 -4.57 -12.69 -11.54
CA ILE A 161 -4.36 -14.06 -12.03
C ILE A 161 -3.79 -14.11 -13.46
N SER A 162 -3.37 -12.98 -14.02
CA SER A 162 -3.06 -12.87 -15.46
C SER A 162 -2.05 -11.76 -15.80
N ASP A 163 -1.54 -11.83 -17.02
CA ASP A 163 -0.80 -10.78 -17.71
C ASP A 163 -0.89 -11.00 -19.23
N GLY A 164 -0.32 -10.10 -20.05
CA GLY A 164 -0.40 -10.19 -21.52
C GLY A 164 0.18 -11.50 -22.10
N TRP A 165 1.15 -12.09 -21.40
CA TRP A 165 1.71 -13.40 -21.71
C TRP A 165 0.72 -14.52 -21.38
N SER A 166 0.12 -14.50 -20.18
CA SER A 166 -0.90 -15.46 -19.73
C SER A 166 -2.11 -15.51 -20.66
N MET A 167 -2.58 -14.36 -21.15
CA MET A 167 -3.67 -14.28 -22.13
C MET A 167 -3.30 -15.00 -23.45
N SER A 168 -2.02 -15.05 -23.79
CA SER A 168 -1.51 -15.72 -25.00
C SER A 168 -1.31 -17.22 -24.79
N VAL A 169 -0.82 -17.64 -23.60
CA VAL A 169 -0.80 -19.04 -23.16
C VAL A 169 -2.22 -19.63 -23.15
N LEU A 170 -3.16 -18.93 -22.51
CA LEU A 170 -4.58 -19.29 -22.47
C LEU A 170 -5.16 -19.44 -23.88
N SER A 171 -4.94 -18.45 -24.76
CA SER A 171 -5.44 -18.49 -26.14
C SER A 171 -4.96 -19.73 -26.90
N ASN A 172 -3.70 -20.12 -26.74
CA ASN A 172 -3.13 -21.24 -27.47
C ASN A 172 -3.54 -22.60 -26.88
N GLU A 173 -3.58 -22.74 -25.55
CA GLU A 173 -4.06 -23.97 -24.92
C GLU A 173 -5.57 -24.20 -25.15
N VAL A 174 -6.40 -23.14 -25.24
CA VAL A 174 -7.82 -23.28 -25.62
C VAL A 174 -7.94 -23.83 -27.04
N VAL A 175 -7.17 -23.30 -27.99
CA VAL A 175 -7.18 -23.76 -29.38
C VAL A 175 -6.72 -25.22 -29.50
N GLU A 176 -5.67 -25.63 -28.78
CA GLU A 176 -5.21 -27.01 -28.80
C GLU A 176 -6.24 -27.98 -28.18
N VAL A 177 -6.79 -27.66 -27.01
CA VAL A 177 -7.77 -28.53 -26.33
C VAL A 177 -9.08 -28.61 -27.13
N TYR A 178 -9.52 -27.51 -27.75
CA TYR A 178 -10.70 -27.52 -28.61
C TYR A 178 -10.51 -28.45 -29.82
N ALA A 179 -9.36 -28.36 -30.50
CA ALA A 179 -9.03 -29.23 -31.63
C ALA A 179 -8.96 -30.71 -31.21
N ARG A 180 -8.30 -31.00 -30.07
CA ARG A 180 -8.26 -32.35 -29.47
C ARG A 180 -9.65 -32.90 -29.19
N LEU A 181 -10.50 -32.14 -28.49
CA LEU A 181 -11.86 -32.54 -28.14
C LEU A 181 -12.75 -32.73 -29.38
N LYS A 182 -12.64 -31.85 -30.39
CA LYS A 182 -13.35 -32.00 -31.68
C LYS A 182 -12.91 -33.26 -32.43
N ALA A 183 -11.66 -33.69 -32.29
CA ALA A 183 -11.13 -34.95 -32.80
C ALA A 183 -11.43 -36.17 -31.91
N GLY A 184 -12.19 -36.03 -30.82
CA GLY A 184 -12.50 -37.11 -29.86
C GLY A 184 -11.35 -37.49 -28.93
N ILE A 185 -10.27 -36.71 -28.89
CA ILE A 185 -9.09 -36.94 -28.04
C ILE A 185 -9.36 -36.36 -26.66
N MET A 186 -9.82 -37.21 -25.74
CA MET A 186 -10.18 -36.84 -24.36
C MET A 186 -8.97 -36.68 -23.41
N GLN A 187 -7.73 -36.83 -23.88
CA GLN A 187 -6.54 -36.71 -23.02
C GLN A 187 -6.20 -35.23 -22.76
N PRO A 188 -5.97 -34.83 -21.49
CA PRO A 188 -5.58 -33.46 -21.16
C PRO A 188 -4.18 -33.11 -21.67
N LEU A 189 -3.82 -31.83 -21.57
CA LEU A 189 -2.45 -31.36 -21.81
C LEU A 189 -1.48 -31.92 -20.74
N PRO A 190 -0.20 -32.22 -21.06
CA PRO A 190 0.77 -32.76 -20.10
C PRO A 190 0.97 -31.81 -18.91
N ALA A 191 0.89 -32.33 -17.68
CA ALA A 191 0.87 -31.52 -16.46
C ALA A 191 2.05 -30.52 -16.37
N LEU A 192 1.76 -29.33 -15.82
CA LEU A 192 2.74 -28.26 -15.66
C LEU A 192 3.81 -28.67 -14.63
N PRO A 193 5.09 -28.26 -14.80
CA PRO A 193 6.17 -28.61 -13.88
C PRO A 193 6.12 -27.82 -12.56
N LEU A 194 5.33 -26.73 -12.53
CA LEU A 194 5.12 -25.80 -11.43
C LEU A 194 3.67 -25.28 -11.50
N GLN A 195 3.16 -24.73 -10.41
CA GLN A 195 1.99 -23.87 -10.37
C GLN A 195 2.38 -22.44 -9.93
N TYR A 196 1.50 -21.46 -10.13
CA TYR A 196 1.80 -20.07 -9.74
C TYR A 196 2.09 -19.93 -8.23
N SER A 197 1.44 -20.75 -7.39
CA SER A 197 1.68 -20.85 -5.95
C SER A 197 3.12 -21.23 -5.59
N ASP A 198 3.82 -21.99 -6.45
CA ASP A 198 5.24 -22.33 -6.25
C ASP A 198 6.14 -21.10 -6.48
N TYR A 199 5.82 -20.27 -7.48
CA TYR A 199 6.51 -19.01 -7.74
C TYR A 199 6.28 -17.99 -6.61
N ALA A 200 5.05 -17.89 -6.09
CA ALA A 200 4.75 -17.04 -4.94
C ALA A 200 5.53 -17.45 -3.66
N GLN A 201 5.60 -18.75 -3.37
CA GLN A 201 6.43 -19.30 -2.28
C GLN A 201 7.92 -19.01 -2.48
N TRP A 202 8.43 -19.19 -3.71
CA TRP A 202 9.81 -18.87 -4.05
C TRP A 202 10.15 -17.39 -3.85
N GLN A 203 9.28 -16.47 -4.30
CA GLN A 203 9.49 -15.03 -4.13
C GLN A 203 9.49 -14.61 -2.65
N GLN A 204 8.63 -15.21 -1.81
CA GLN A 204 8.70 -15.01 -0.35
C GLN A 204 10.00 -15.56 0.27
N ALA A 205 10.51 -16.70 -0.21
CA ALA A 205 11.80 -17.21 0.23
C ALA A 205 12.96 -16.26 -0.16
N LEU A 206 12.91 -15.62 -1.33
CA LEU A 206 13.86 -14.57 -1.72
C LEU A 206 13.77 -13.32 -0.84
N GLU A 207 12.56 -12.88 -0.48
CA GLU A 207 12.30 -11.78 0.47
C GLU A 207 12.92 -12.09 1.85
N GLN A 208 12.64 -13.28 2.39
CA GLN A 208 13.19 -13.77 3.67
C GLN A 208 14.72 -13.98 3.65
N ALA A 209 15.28 -14.38 2.50
CA ALA A 209 16.73 -14.49 2.29
C ALA A 209 17.42 -13.12 2.09
N GLY A 210 16.68 -12.01 2.13
CA GLY A 210 17.22 -10.65 2.02
C GLY A 210 17.56 -10.20 0.59
N VAL A 211 17.26 -11.00 -0.44
CA VAL A 211 17.59 -10.71 -1.84
C VAL A 211 16.96 -9.41 -2.30
N MET A 212 15.72 -9.14 -1.88
CA MET A 212 15.02 -7.89 -2.19
C MET A 212 15.74 -6.65 -1.62
N ARG A 213 16.47 -6.76 -0.49
CA ARG A 213 17.29 -5.67 0.08
C ARG A 213 18.54 -5.40 -0.78
N GLU A 214 19.12 -6.44 -1.39
CA GLU A 214 20.20 -6.25 -2.39
C GLU A 214 19.67 -5.56 -3.65
N GLN A 215 18.49 -5.95 -4.15
CA GLN A 215 17.89 -5.32 -5.34
C GLN A 215 17.50 -3.86 -5.08
N ALA A 216 16.87 -3.56 -3.93
CA ALA A 216 16.55 -2.19 -3.53
C ALA A 216 17.80 -1.31 -3.43
N THR A 217 18.94 -1.88 -2.99
CA THR A 217 20.24 -1.18 -2.94
C THR A 217 20.79 -0.84 -4.33
N TYR A 218 20.51 -1.66 -5.36
CA TYR A 218 20.81 -1.31 -6.75
C TYR A 218 19.89 -0.16 -7.23
N TRP A 219 18.58 -0.31 -7.06
CA TRP A 219 17.60 0.67 -7.56
C TRP A 219 17.78 2.05 -6.93
N GLN A 220 18.02 2.13 -5.63
CA GLN A 220 18.37 3.37 -4.93
C GLN A 220 19.59 4.08 -5.56
N ARG A 221 20.61 3.33 -6.01
CA ARG A 221 21.82 3.89 -6.64
C ARG A 221 21.59 4.30 -8.09
N ALA A 222 20.85 3.50 -8.85
CA ALA A 222 20.52 3.79 -10.25
C ALA A 222 19.65 5.06 -10.37
N LEU A 223 18.69 5.23 -9.47
CA LEU A 223 17.70 6.31 -9.48
C LEU A 223 18.11 7.54 -8.64
N ALA A 224 19.20 7.44 -7.87
CA ALA A 224 19.71 8.51 -7.00
C ALA A 224 19.72 9.90 -7.67
N GLY A 225 19.08 10.88 -7.03
CA GLY A 225 19.04 12.26 -7.47
C GLY A 225 18.26 12.52 -8.77
N HIS A 226 17.37 11.62 -9.19
CA HIS A 226 16.32 11.93 -10.17
C HIS A 226 15.11 12.56 -9.45
N ASP A 227 14.34 13.43 -10.11
CA ASP A 227 13.14 14.07 -9.54
C ASP A 227 11.87 13.19 -9.61
N GLY A 228 11.87 12.26 -10.56
CA GLY A 228 10.81 11.29 -10.81
C GLY A 228 9.80 11.72 -11.87
N LEU A 229 10.01 12.84 -12.59
CA LEU A 229 9.04 13.44 -13.50
C LEU A 229 9.63 13.79 -14.87
N LEU A 230 9.30 13.00 -15.89
CA LEU A 230 9.52 13.37 -17.29
C LEU A 230 8.48 14.41 -17.74
N GLN A 231 8.91 15.65 -17.93
CA GLN A 231 8.08 16.70 -18.52
C GLN A 231 8.14 16.63 -20.05
N LEU A 232 7.00 16.32 -20.69
CA LEU A 232 6.84 16.39 -22.14
C LEU A 232 6.00 17.60 -22.56
N PRO A 233 6.25 18.21 -23.73
CA PRO A 233 5.36 19.23 -24.30
C PRO A 233 3.97 18.62 -24.61
N ALA A 234 3.00 18.94 -23.76
CA ALA A 234 1.60 18.52 -23.87
C ALA A 234 0.74 19.58 -24.58
N ASP A 235 -0.43 19.16 -25.10
CA ASP A 235 -1.43 20.06 -25.69
C ASP A 235 -2.39 20.64 -24.64
N GLN A 236 -2.47 20.01 -23.46
CA GLN A 236 -3.32 20.38 -22.34
C GLN A 236 -2.53 20.37 -21.02
N LEU A 237 -2.98 21.14 -20.04
CA LEU A 237 -2.39 21.13 -18.69
C LEU A 237 -2.75 19.83 -17.95
N ARG A 238 -1.76 19.23 -17.28
CA ARG A 238 -1.98 18.06 -16.42
C ARG A 238 -2.96 18.38 -15.31
N LYS A 239 -4.04 17.61 -15.22
CA LYS A 239 -5.02 17.64 -14.14
C LYS A 239 -4.42 16.98 -12.89
N PRO A 240 -4.74 17.42 -11.65
CA PRO A 240 -4.22 16.80 -10.42
C PRO A 240 -4.58 15.31 -10.24
N GLN A 241 -5.63 14.85 -10.91
CA GLN A 241 -6.06 13.45 -10.98
C GLN A 241 -6.03 13.01 -12.45
N ALA A 242 -5.50 11.82 -12.73
CA ALA A 242 -5.54 11.23 -14.06
C ALA A 242 -6.94 10.66 -14.35
N SER A 243 -7.48 10.93 -15.54
CA SER A 243 -8.78 10.39 -15.99
C SER A 243 -8.68 9.01 -16.63
N HIS A 244 -7.46 8.55 -16.91
CA HIS A 244 -7.13 7.36 -17.71
C HIS A 244 -7.75 7.28 -19.12
N ALA A 245 -8.36 8.37 -19.61
CA ALA A 245 -8.88 8.45 -20.97
C ALA A 245 -7.73 8.41 -21.98
N GLY A 246 -7.73 7.39 -22.83
CA GLY A 246 -6.66 7.14 -23.79
C GLY A 246 -7.12 7.04 -25.24
N ARG A 247 -6.16 7.01 -26.14
CA ARG A 247 -6.30 6.61 -27.55
C ARG A 247 -5.04 5.88 -28.01
N ASP A 248 -5.18 5.08 -29.05
CA ASP A 248 -4.09 4.37 -29.69
C ASP A 248 -3.87 4.93 -31.11
N LEU A 249 -2.60 5.15 -31.49
CA LEU A 249 -2.19 5.43 -32.86
C LEU A 249 -1.38 4.25 -33.40
N HIS A 250 -1.93 3.52 -34.37
CA HIS A 250 -1.25 2.42 -35.04
C HIS A 250 -0.42 2.93 -36.22
N PHE A 251 0.78 2.38 -36.38
CA PHE A 251 1.68 2.65 -37.50
C PHE A 251 2.53 1.41 -37.83
N SER A 252 3.38 1.49 -38.85
CA SER A 252 4.27 0.37 -39.20
C SER A 252 5.58 0.89 -39.78
N LEU A 253 6.69 0.24 -39.44
CA LEU A 253 8.00 0.59 -39.97
C LEU A 253 8.18 -0.02 -41.38
N PRO A 254 8.88 0.65 -42.31
CA PRO A 254 9.25 0.05 -43.58
C PRO A 254 10.14 -1.20 -43.37
N ALA A 255 9.86 -2.30 -44.07
CA ALA A 255 10.64 -3.54 -43.94
C ALA A 255 12.14 -3.34 -44.24
N ALA A 256 12.47 -2.43 -45.15
CA ALA A 256 13.86 -2.04 -45.43
C ALA A 256 14.55 -1.41 -44.21
N LEU A 257 13.86 -0.55 -43.45
CA LEU A 257 14.38 0.04 -42.21
C LEU A 257 14.50 -1.02 -41.11
N HIS A 258 13.57 -1.99 -41.03
CA HIS A 258 13.65 -3.10 -40.09
C HIS A 258 14.90 -3.98 -40.30
N GLU A 259 15.21 -4.38 -41.54
CA GLU A 259 16.44 -5.14 -41.82
C GLU A 259 17.72 -4.32 -41.62
N GLN A 260 17.68 -3.03 -41.94
CA GLN A 260 18.78 -2.11 -41.64
C GLN A 260 19.01 -1.96 -40.13
N LEU A 261 17.95 -1.86 -39.32
CA LEU A 261 18.03 -1.82 -37.86
C LEU A 261 18.58 -3.14 -37.31
N LYS A 262 18.09 -4.31 -37.75
CA LYS A 262 18.70 -5.61 -37.44
C LYS A 262 20.20 -5.64 -37.84
N GLY A 263 20.57 -5.03 -38.96
CA GLY A 263 21.97 -4.87 -39.39
C GLY A 263 22.80 -4.03 -38.42
N LEU A 264 22.29 -2.86 -38.01
CA LEU A 264 22.88 -1.97 -37.01
C LEU A 264 23.06 -2.68 -35.67
N SER A 265 22.01 -3.31 -35.13
CA SER A 265 22.06 -4.03 -33.85
C SER A 265 23.15 -5.11 -33.86
N ARG A 266 23.16 -5.97 -34.90
CA ARG A 266 24.21 -6.99 -35.12
C ARG A 266 25.62 -6.40 -35.18
N THR A 267 25.80 -5.24 -35.81
CA THR A 267 27.11 -4.59 -36.01
C THR A 267 27.58 -3.79 -34.78
N ALA A 268 26.66 -3.34 -33.92
CA ALA A 268 26.96 -2.72 -32.64
C ALA A 268 27.07 -3.74 -31.48
N GLY A 269 26.67 -5.00 -31.69
CA GLY A 269 26.66 -6.06 -30.67
C GLY A 269 25.43 -6.05 -29.75
N VAL A 270 24.43 -5.22 -30.07
CA VAL A 270 23.25 -4.95 -29.22
C VAL A 270 21.99 -5.68 -29.70
N THR A 271 20.94 -5.69 -28.90
CA THR A 271 19.62 -6.20 -29.33
C THR A 271 18.85 -5.17 -30.15
N LEU A 272 17.89 -5.65 -30.95
CA LEU A 272 16.95 -4.77 -31.67
C LEU A 272 16.14 -3.91 -30.69
N TYR A 273 15.72 -4.48 -29.55
CA TYR A 273 15.10 -3.76 -28.43
C TYR A 273 15.95 -2.56 -27.98
N SER A 274 17.24 -2.76 -27.66
CA SER A 274 18.12 -1.65 -27.24
C SER A 274 18.32 -0.60 -28.34
N THR A 275 18.21 -0.99 -29.61
CA THR A 275 18.30 -0.04 -30.75
C THR A 275 17.05 0.83 -30.87
N LEU A 276 15.87 0.23 -30.75
CA LEU A 276 14.58 0.94 -30.79
C LEU A 276 14.40 1.83 -29.54
N LEU A 277 14.75 1.31 -28.36
CA LEU A 277 14.74 2.05 -27.09
C LEU A 277 15.70 3.24 -27.12
N ALA A 278 16.93 3.09 -27.66
CA ALA A 278 17.87 4.20 -27.78
C ALA A 278 17.31 5.33 -28.64
N ALA A 279 16.73 5.03 -29.81
CA ALA A 279 16.06 6.03 -30.64
C ALA A 279 14.90 6.74 -29.92
N PHE A 280 14.17 6.00 -29.08
CA PHE A 280 13.07 6.53 -28.28
C PHE A 280 13.58 7.45 -27.16
N GLN A 281 14.64 7.06 -26.44
CA GLN A 281 15.30 7.89 -25.43
C GLN A 281 15.91 9.17 -26.03
N VAL A 282 16.54 9.10 -27.21
CA VAL A 282 16.99 10.30 -27.95
C VAL A 282 15.81 11.24 -28.22
N MET A 283 14.68 10.71 -28.68
CA MET A 283 13.47 11.52 -28.93
C MET A 283 12.95 12.18 -27.65
N LEU A 284 12.89 11.45 -26.52
CA LEU A 284 12.42 12.00 -25.24
C LEU A 284 13.37 13.08 -24.68
N HIS A 285 14.69 12.91 -24.83
CA HIS A 285 15.68 13.95 -24.52
C HIS A 285 15.47 15.21 -25.39
N ARG A 286 15.21 15.05 -26.71
CA ARG A 286 14.95 16.19 -27.62
C ARG A 286 13.61 16.88 -27.35
N LEU A 287 12.56 16.14 -26.97
CA LEU A 287 11.23 16.69 -26.68
C LEU A 287 11.16 17.42 -25.33
N SER A 288 11.73 16.82 -24.27
CA SER A 288 11.73 17.41 -22.92
C SER A 288 12.78 18.51 -22.74
N GLY A 289 13.86 18.47 -23.52
CA GLY A 289 15.08 19.25 -23.27
C GLY A 289 15.89 18.77 -22.05
N SER A 290 15.48 17.70 -21.37
CA SER A 290 16.18 17.18 -20.19
C SER A 290 17.41 16.36 -20.59
N HIS A 291 18.47 16.47 -19.79
CA HIS A 291 19.66 15.61 -19.89
C HIS A 291 19.57 14.33 -19.04
N ASP A 292 18.54 14.14 -18.23
CA ASP A 292 18.29 12.92 -17.44
C ASP A 292 16.80 12.57 -17.59
N VAL A 293 16.48 11.34 -18.03
CA VAL A 293 15.10 10.88 -18.26
C VAL A 293 14.93 9.43 -17.80
N LEU A 294 13.72 9.11 -17.33
CA LEU A 294 13.29 7.74 -17.04
C LEU A 294 12.31 7.25 -18.11
N VAL A 295 12.47 6.01 -18.53
CA VAL A 295 11.54 5.30 -19.44
C VAL A 295 11.17 3.96 -18.80
N GLY A 296 9.87 3.66 -18.70
CA GLY A 296 9.41 2.37 -18.24
C GLY A 296 9.65 1.28 -19.28
N ALA A 297 10.19 0.15 -18.85
CA ALA A 297 10.27 -1.07 -19.63
C ALA A 297 9.48 -2.18 -18.92
N ASP A 298 8.51 -2.76 -19.63
CA ASP A 298 7.79 -3.93 -19.13
C ASP A 298 8.67 -5.18 -19.26
N VAL A 299 8.71 -5.99 -18.22
CA VAL A 299 9.36 -7.31 -18.21
C VAL A 299 8.35 -8.39 -17.86
N ALA A 300 8.41 -9.52 -18.56
CA ALA A 300 7.41 -10.59 -18.46
C ALA A 300 7.53 -11.45 -17.17
N GLY A 301 8.48 -11.16 -16.28
CA GLY A 301 8.70 -11.84 -14.99
C GLY A 301 9.01 -13.35 -15.07
N ARG A 302 9.35 -13.85 -16.27
CA ARG A 302 9.57 -15.27 -16.56
C ARG A 302 11.06 -15.53 -16.81
N SER A 303 11.87 -15.33 -15.78
CA SER A 303 13.34 -15.48 -15.82
C SER A 303 13.82 -16.94 -15.90
N GLN A 304 12.90 -17.92 -15.82
CA GLN A 304 13.17 -19.36 -15.87
C GLN A 304 12.20 -20.06 -16.84
N PRO A 305 12.65 -20.98 -17.72
CA PRO A 305 11.79 -21.62 -18.74
C PRO A 305 10.56 -22.34 -18.18
N GLN A 306 10.63 -22.85 -16.95
CA GLN A 306 9.50 -23.49 -16.27
C GLN A 306 8.32 -22.55 -16.01
N LEU A 307 8.51 -21.23 -16.11
CA LEU A 307 7.48 -20.20 -15.96
C LEU A 307 6.82 -19.80 -17.30
N GLU A 308 7.42 -20.13 -18.44
CA GLU A 308 6.92 -19.73 -19.77
C GLU A 308 5.53 -20.28 -20.09
N GLY A 309 5.23 -21.49 -19.62
CA GLY A 309 3.92 -22.14 -19.77
C GLY A 309 2.89 -21.78 -18.70
N LEU A 310 3.16 -20.84 -17.79
CA LEU A 310 2.28 -20.53 -16.67
C LEU A 310 1.41 -19.28 -16.93
N ILE A 311 0.13 -19.42 -16.60
CA ILE A 311 -0.80 -18.31 -16.38
C ILE A 311 -0.53 -17.71 -14.98
N GLY A 312 -0.57 -16.38 -14.86
CA GLY A 312 -0.41 -15.66 -13.60
C GLY A 312 0.05 -14.21 -13.78
N PHE A 313 0.27 -13.51 -12.67
CA PHE A 313 0.61 -12.08 -12.65
C PHE A 313 2.11 -11.85 -12.45
N PHE A 314 2.91 -12.11 -13.50
CA PHE A 314 4.38 -12.00 -13.43
C PHE A 314 4.92 -10.63 -13.90
N ILE A 315 4.14 -9.87 -14.67
CA ILE A 315 4.61 -8.62 -15.27
C ILE A 315 5.08 -7.59 -14.23
N ASN A 316 6.25 -7.00 -14.47
CA ASN A 316 6.83 -5.92 -13.67
C ASN A 316 7.28 -4.77 -14.58
N VAL A 317 7.40 -3.55 -14.03
CA VAL A 317 7.82 -2.35 -14.76
C VAL A 317 9.15 -1.86 -14.20
N LEU A 318 10.14 -1.63 -15.07
CA LEU A 318 11.48 -1.21 -14.68
C LEU A 318 11.79 0.21 -15.19
N PRO A 319 12.18 1.17 -14.33
CA PRO A 319 12.55 2.53 -14.75
C PRO A 319 13.98 2.57 -15.31
N LEU A 320 14.11 2.57 -16.64
CA LEU A 320 15.39 2.68 -17.34
C LEU A 320 15.82 4.15 -17.44
N ARG A 321 16.91 4.50 -16.74
CA ARG A 321 17.46 5.85 -16.71
C ARG A 321 18.44 6.10 -17.86
N SER A 322 18.12 7.07 -18.72
CA SER A 322 19.02 7.57 -19.76
C SER A 322 19.57 8.94 -19.37
N ARG A 323 20.89 9.09 -19.48
CA ARG A 323 21.58 10.37 -19.33
C ARG A 323 22.17 10.80 -20.68
N TRP A 324 21.78 11.97 -21.14
CA TRP A 324 22.21 12.55 -22.41
C TRP A 324 23.69 12.91 -22.38
N GLN A 325 24.41 12.52 -23.41
CA GLN A 325 25.83 12.82 -23.58
C GLN A 325 26.07 13.22 -25.04
N GLU A 326 25.94 14.52 -25.30
CA GLU A 326 26.08 15.22 -26.61
C GLU A 326 27.18 14.63 -27.53
N GLN A 327 28.30 14.25 -26.92
CA GLN A 327 29.55 13.83 -27.54
C GLN A 327 29.64 12.33 -27.86
N LEU A 328 28.73 11.47 -27.38
CA LEU A 328 28.74 10.04 -27.74
C LEU A 328 28.33 9.86 -29.21
N SER A 329 28.89 8.85 -29.87
CA SER A 329 28.36 8.34 -31.13
C SER A 329 27.10 7.51 -30.90
N VAL A 330 26.31 7.29 -31.96
CA VAL A 330 25.18 6.34 -31.95
C VAL A 330 25.64 4.97 -31.43
N ARG A 331 26.77 4.44 -31.91
CA ARG A 331 27.35 3.16 -31.47
C ARG A 331 27.68 3.13 -29.98
N GLU A 332 28.32 4.17 -29.46
CA GLU A 332 28.68 4.28 -28.04
C GLU A 332 27.41 4.37 -27.16
N TYR A 333 26.40 5.11 -27.60
CA TYR A 333 25.13 5.22 -26.90
C TYR A 333 24.29 3.93 -26.95
N LEU A 334 24.27 3.22 -28.08
CA LEU A 334 23.62 1.90 -28.19
C LEU A 334 24.16 0.91 -27.17
N ALA A 335 25.49 0.87 -26.99
CA ALA A 335 26.13 0.04 -25.97
C ALA A 335 25.74 0.48 -24.54
N GLN A 336 25.70 1.78 -24.26
CA GLN A 336 25.24 2.31 -22.96
C GLN A 336 23.78 1.93 -22.67
N VAL A 337 22.88 2.05 -23.64
CA VAL A 337 21.46 1.70 -23.48
C VAL A 337 21.27 0.20 -23.24
N GLN A 338 22.07 -0.66 -23.89
CA GLN A 338 22.06 -2.09 -23.59
C GLN A 338 22.61 -2.39 -22.18
N ASP A 339 23.70 -1.75 -21.76
CA ASP A 339 24.30 -1.95 -20.43
C ASP A 339 23.32 -1.55 -19.31
N THR A 340 22.64 -0.40 -19.45
CA THR A 340 21.55 0.03 -18.55
C THR A 340 20.40 -0.97 -18.52
N ALA A 341 19.94 -1.45 -19.67
CA ALA A 341 18.82 -2.39 -19.76
C ALA A 341 19.17 -3.75 -19.15
N LEU A 342 20.33 -4.31 -19.46
CA LEU A 342 20.81 -5.57 -18.88
C LEU A 342 20.99 -5.45 -17.35
N SER A 343 21.59 -4.35 -16.88
CA SER A 343 21.71 -4.07 -15.44
C SER A 343 20.34 -4.01 -14.75
N ALA A 344 19.35 -3.36 -15.36
CA ALA A 344 17.97 -3.38 -14.85
C ALA A 344 17.37 -4.80 -14.81
N PHE A 345 17.61 -5.61 -15.85
CA PHE A 345 17.11 -6.98 -15.92
C PHE A 345 17.76 -7.93 -14.92
N GLU A 346 18.99 -7.68 -14.45
CA GLU A 346 19.62 -8.43 -13.34
C GLU A 346 18.93 -8.18 -11.99
N TYR A 347 18.19 -7.07 -11.84
CA TYR A 347 17.50 -6.66 -10.61
C TYR A 347 15.97 -6.51 -10.81
N GLN A 348 15.38 -7.35 -11.67
CA GLN A 348 13.97 -7.27 -12.07
C GLN A 348 12.95 -7.91 -11.11
N GLU A 349 13.41 -8.66 -10.11
CA GLU A 349 12.53 -9.44 -9.20
C GLU A 349 11.90 -8.55 -8.10
N LEU A 350 12.45 -7.34 -7.88
CA LEU A 350 11.89 -6.32 -7.00
C LEU A 350 10.67 -5.64 -7.65
N PRO A 351 9.49 -5.64 -7.02
CA PRO A 351 8.29 -4.99 -7.57
C PRO A 351 8.46 -3.49 -7.80
N PHE A 352 7.84 -2.95 -8.85
CA PHE A 352 7.91 -1.53 -9.20
C PHE A 352 7.55 -0.57 -8.05
N ASP A 353 6.55 -0.92 -7.22
CA ASP A 353 6.21 -0.15 -6.02
C ASP A 353 7.35 -0.10 -4.99
N GLN A 354 8.10 -1.20 -4.81
CA GLN A 354 9.30 -1.22 -3.98
C GLN A 354 10.50 -0.52 -4.64
N ILE A 355 10.55 -0.46 -5.98
CA ILE A 355 11.52 0.39 -6.72
C ILE A 355 11.22 1.87 -6.45
N VAL A 356 9.94 2.29 -6.46
CA VAL A 356 9.51 3.66 -6.11
C VAL A 356 9.87 3.99 -4.65
N GLU A 357 9.58 3.11 -3.70
CA GLU A 357 9.99 3.28 -2.29
C GLU A 357 11.52 3.40 -2.14
N ALA A 358 12.29 2.53 -2.80
CA ALA A 358 13.75 2.54 -2.73
C ALA A 358 14.41 3.76 -3.43
N ALA A 359 13.74 4.33 -4.43
CA ALA A 359 14.19 5.53 -5.12
C ALA A 359 14.00 6.81 -4.30
N ALA A 360 13.00 6.83 -3.40
CA ALA A 360 12.64 7.97 -2.55
C ALA A 360 12.44 9.30 -3.31
N THR A 361 11.97 9.24 -4.56
CA THR A 361 11.72 10.43 -5.39
C THR A 361 10.45 11.16 -4.96
N PRO A 362 10.38 12.50 -5.09
CA PRO A 362 9.15 13.26 -4.92
C PRO A 362 7.97 12.67 -5.72
N ARG A 363 6.77 12.69 -5.14
CA ARG A 363 5.53 12.36 -5.83
C ARG A 363 4.94 13.59 -6.52
N HIS A 364 4.32 13.39 -7.68
CA HIS A 364 3.79 14.45 -8.53
C HIS A 364 2.32 14.16 -8.86
N LYS A 365 1.39 15.03 -8.43
CA LYS A 365 -0.06 14.78 -8.61
C LYS A 365 -0.43 14.68 -10.10
N GLY A 366 -1.25 13.69 -10.44
CA GLY A 366 -1.68 13.42 -11.82
C GLY A 366 -0.62 12.77 -12.72
N ALA A 367 0.48 12.28 -12.16
CA ALA A 367 1.52 11.54 -12.89
C ALA A 367 1.88 10.25 -12.13
N ASN A 368 2.14 9.16 -12.86
CA ASN A 368 2.71 7.95 -12.25
C ASN A 368 4.10 8.26 -11.68
N PRO A 369 4.50 7.71 -10.52
CA PRO A 369 5.84 7.90 -9.97
C PRO A 369 6.89 7.22 -10.87
N LEU A 370 8.07 7.85 -11.03
CA LEU A 370 9.21 7.41 -11.85
C LEU A 370 8.98 7.22 -13.37
N VAL A 371 7.79 6.82 -13.79
CA VAL A 371 7.53 6.28 -15.14
C VAL A 371 6.25 6.90 -15.69
N GLN A 372 6.38 8.00 -16.44
CA GLN A 372 5.26 8.59 -17.18
C GLN A 372 5.14 8.01 -18.59
N VAL A 373 6.22 7.46 -19.15
CA VAL A 373 6.28 6.94 -20.52
C VAL A 373 6.84 5.52 -20.55
N LEU A 374 6.17 4.61 -21.27
CA LEU A 374 6.59 3.23 -21.50
C LEU A 374 7.19 3.01 -22.90
N PHE A 375 8.16 2.10 -22.97
CA PHE A 375 8.64 1.49 -24.21
C PHE A 375 8.65 -0.05 -24.06
N VAL A 376 7.82 -0.72 -24.86
CA VAL A 376 7.58 -2.16 -24.80
C VAL A 376 7.82 -2.77 -26.18
N MET A 377 8.55 -3.88 -26.24
CA MET A 377 8.64 -4.71 -27.44
C MET A 377 8.03 -6.08 -27.13
N ASN A 378 6.91 -6.40 -27.79
CA ASN A 378 6.13 -7.58 -27.52
C ASN A 378 6.82 -8.83 -28.10
N ASN A 379 7.27 -9.71 -27.21
CA ASN A 379 7.75 -11.06 -27.54
C ASN A 379 6.82 -12.11 -26.90
N LEU A 380 5.51 -11.89 -27.00
CA LEU A 380 4.48 -12.77 -26.44
C LEU A 380 4.36 -14.06 -27.28
N PRO A 381 3.89 -15.18 -26.72
CA PRO A 381 3.56 -16.38 -27.49
C PRO A 381 2.60 -16.05 -28.65
N VAL A 382 2.98 -16.41 -29.88
CA VAL A 382 2.19 -16.15 -31.09
C VAL A 382 0.79 -16.77 -30.95
N ARG A 383 -0.25 -15.94 -31.06
CA ARG A 383 -1.64 -16.39 -30.93
C ARG A 383 -2.15 -16.96 -32.25
N HIS A 384 -2.89 -18.07 -32.19
CA HIS A 384 -3.51 -18.64 -33.39
C HIS A 384 -4.68 -17.77 -33.91
N ALA A 385 -4.60 -17.34 -35.18
CA ALA A 385 -5.68 -16.63 -35.89
C ALA A 385 -6.87 -17.54 -36.31
N SER A 386 -6.85 -18.80 -35.92
CA SER A 386 -7.91 -19.78 -36.19
C SER A 386 -7.94 -20.88 -35.13
N MET A 387 -9.13 -21.36 -34.80
CA MET A 387 -9.41 -22.48 -33.92
C MET A 387 -10.05 -23.60 -34.76
N ASP A 388 -9.22 -24.51 -35.27
CA ASP A 388 -9.63 -25.45 -36.34
C ASP A 388 -10.24 -24.67 -37.52
N ALA A 389 -11.43 -25.00 -38.01
CA ALA A 389 -12.10 -24.31 -39.12
C ALA A 389 -12.80 -22.99 -38.71
N VAL A 390 -12.62 -22.50 -37.47
CA VAL A 390 -13.18 -21.22 -37.00
C VAL A 390 -12.11 -20.14 -37.10
N ARG A 391 -12.32 -19.11 -37.94
CA ARG A 391 -11.45 -17.92 -37.99
C ARG A 391 -11.65 -17.08 -36.73
N VAL A 392 -10.55 -16.56 -36.18
CA VAL A 392 -10.53 -15.71 -34.99
C VAL A 392 -10.07 -14.31 -35.37
N GLU A 393 -10.83 -13.28 -34.98
CA GLU A 393 -10.50 -11.87 -35.23
C GLU A 393 -10.75 -11.07 -33.94
N ALA A 394 -9.77 -10.30 -33.48
CA ALA A 394 -9.94 -9.44 -32.31
C ALA A 394 -10.80 -8.21 -32.67
N LEU A 395 -11.80 -7.92 -31.84
CA LEU A 395 -12.62 -6.71 -31.98
C LEU A 395 -12.03 -5.57 -31.13
N PRO A 396 -12.06 -4.32 -31.62
CA PRO A 396 -11.57 -3.18 -30.86
C PRO A 396 -12.45 -2.92 -29.63
N MET A 397 -11.82 -2.60 -28.50
CA MET A 397 -12.52 -2.13 -27.32
C MET A 397 -12.99 -0.68 -27.53
N GLY A 398 -14.26 -0.39 -27.21
CA GLY A 398 -14.82 0.95 -27.35
C GLY A 398 -14.34 1.90 -26.25
N GLY A 399 -13.70 2.99 -26.65
CA GLY A 399 -13.06 3.95 -25.73
C GLY A 399 -11.66 3.50 -25.32
N GLY A 400 -10.65 4.25 -25.74
CA GLY A 400 -9.26 3.95 -25.37
C GLY A 400 -8.99 4.26 -23.90
N TYR A 401 -8.07 3.48 -23.32
CA TYR A 401 -7.59 3.61 -21.95
C TYR A 401 -6.08 3.89 -22.00
N SER A 402 -5.57 4.75 -21.12
CA SER A 402 -4.13 4.92 -20.94
C SER A 402 -3.79 5.06 -19.47
N LYS A 403 -3.03 4.10 -18.93
CA LYS A 403 -2.48 4.19 -17.57
C LYS A 403 -1.38 5.25 -17.46
N PHE A 404 -0.65 5.47 -18.55
CA PHE A 404 0.53 6.32 -18.64
C PHE A 404 0.27 7.58 -19.49
N ASP A 405 1.20 8.53 -19.53
CA ASP A 405 1.12 9.66 -20.46
C ASP A 405 1.19 9.15 -21.91
N MET A 406 2.15 8.26 -22.15
CA MET A 406 2.34 7.52 -23.40
C MET A 406 2.88 6.11 -23.13
N ALA A 407 2.51 5.14 -23.96
CA ALA A 407 3.15 3.84 -24.02
C ALA A 407 3.34 3.44 -25.49
N LEU A 408 4.59 3.23 -25.91
CA LEU A 408 4.91 2.75 -27.25
C LEU A 408 5.13 1.24 -27.20
N PHE A 409 4.19 0.50 -27.79
CA PHE A 409 4.28 -0.94 -28.02
C PHE A 409 4.80 -1.21 -29.43
N ILE A 410 5.78 -2.11 -29.56
CA ILE A 410 6.31 -2.59 -30.84
C ILE A 410 6.08 -4.10 -30.95
N ASP A 411 5.34 -4.50 -31.98
CA ASP A 411 5.07 -5.88 -32.32
C ASP A 411 5.91 -6.31 -33.54
N GLN A 412 6.45 -7.53 -33.55
CA GLN A 412 7.21 -8.06 -34.68
C GLN A 412 6.44 -9.17 -35.38
N GLU A 413 5.88 -8.87 -36.55
CA GLU A 413 5.20 -9.85 -37.40
C GLU A 413 6.08 -10.19 -38.61
N ALA A 414 6.69 -11.39 -38.56
CA ALA A 414 7.64 -11.89 -39.55
C ALA A 414 8.77 -10.88 -39.87
N ASP A 415 8.70 -10.25 -41.04
CA ASP A 415 9.69 -9.30 -41.57
C ASP A 415 9.30 -7.82 -41.38
N GLN A 416 8.21 -7.52 -40.66
CA GLN A 416 7.78 -6.15 -40.35
C GLN A 416 7.72 -5.89 -38.84
N LEU A 417 7.89 -4.61 -38.47
CA LEU A 417 7.62 -4.09 -37.13
C LEU A 417 6.38 -3.19 -37.22
N HIS A 418 5.37 -3.50 -36.41
CA HIS A 418 4.18 -2.69 -36.23
C HIS A 418 4.30 -1.94 -34.90
N GLY A 419 3.77 -0.72 -34.85
CA GLY A 419 3.82 0.12 -33.66
C GLY A 419 2.43 0.55 -33.24
N THR A 420 2.12 0.41 -31.95
CA THR A 420 0.91 0.96 -31.35
C THR A 420 1.34 1.96 -30.27
N TRP A 421 1.04 3.23 -30.50
CA TRP A 421 1.35 4.31 -29.57
C TRP A 421 0.09 4.66 -28.80
N GLN A 422 -0.02 4.14 -27.58
CA GLN A 422 -1.08 4.50 -26.63
C GLN A 422 -0.73 5.82 -25.96
N TYR A 423 -1.71 6.71 -25.73
CA TYR A 423 -1.48 8.00 -25.11
C TYR A 423 -2.71 8.53 -24.35
N ALA A 424 -2.47 9.31 -23.31
CA ALA A 424 -3.52 10.01 -22.57
C ALA A 424 -4.12 11.14 -23.43
N SER A 425 -5.37 10.99 -23.89
CA SER A 425 -6.04 11.98 -24.74
C SER A 425 -6.42 13.27 -24.00
N ASP A 426 -6.35 13.24 -22.67
CA ASP A 426 -6.47 14.41 -21.79
C ASP A 426 -5.18 15.26 -21.72
N LEU A 427 -4.07 14.79 -22.30
CA LEU A 427 -2.78 15.50 -22.36
C LEU A 427 -2.35 15.82 -23.79
N PHE A 428 -2.57 14.91 -24.74
CA PHE A 428 -2.03 15.01 -26.11
C PHE A 428 -3.12 14.83 -27.17
N GLN A 429 -3.01 15.59 -28.26
CA GLN A 429 -3.82 15.40 -29.48
C GLN A 429 -3.14 14.40 -30.43
N GLN A 430 -3.91 13.80 -31.34
CA GLN A 430 -3.41 12.75 -32.24
C GLN A 430 -2.27 13.25 -33.14
N GLU A 431 -2.38 14.49 -33.62
CA GLU A 431 -1.44 15.16 -34.49
C GLU A 431 -0.05 15.28 -33.85
N ARG A 432 0.01 15.43 -32.52
CA ARG A 432 1.27 15.43 -31.77
C ARG A 432 1.92 14.05 -31.73
N ILE A 433 1.12 13.00 -31.55
CA ILE A 433 1.63 11.61 -31.54
C ILE A 433 2.08 11.20 -32.94
N GLU A 434 1.36 11.60 -33.99
CA GLU A 434 1.81 11.43 -35.37
C GLU A 434 3.14 12.14 -35.68
N LEU A 435 3.36 13.32 -35.09
CA LEU A 435 4.66 14.00 -35.15
C LEU A 435 5.72 13.19 -34.39
N CYS A 436 5.44 12.72 -33.17
CA CYS A 436 6.37 11.86 -32.43
C CYS A 436 6.76 10.59 -33.20
N VAL A 437 5.82 9.91 -33.87
CA VAL A 437 6.09 8.78 -34.78
C VAL A 437 7.05 9.18 -35.90
N LYS A 438 6.76 10.29 -36.62
CA LYS A 438 7.60 10.80 -37.71
C LYS A 438 9.02 11.12 -37.20
N GLY A 439 9.13 11.78 -36.04
CA GLY A 439 10.40 12.12 -35.42
C GLY A 439 11.22 10.89 -34.98
N TRP A 440 10.57 9.89 -34.38
CA TRP A 440 11.21 8.64 -33.98
C TRP A 440 11.73 7.84 -35.19
N MET A 441 10.95 7.74 -36.26
CA MET A 441 11.40 7.17 -37.54
C MET A 441 12.62 7.90 -38.11
N THR A 442 12.59 9.25 -38.16
CA THR A 442 13.72 10.05 -38.64
C THR A 442 14.98 9.87 -37.78
N ILE A 443 14.84 9.58 -36.48
CA ILE A 443 15.98 9.24 -35.61
C ILE A 443 16.54 7.84 -35.94
N LEU A 444 15.66 6.83 -36.12
CA LEU A 444 16.07 5.47 -36.52
C LEU A 444 16.84 5.48 -37.86
N GLU A 445 16.35 6.22 -38.86
CA GLU A 445 17.01 6.40 -40.16
C GLU A 445 18.39 7.10 -40.03
N GLN A 446 18.53 8.08 -39.14
CA GLN A 446 19.80 8.75 -38.87
C GLN A 446 20.82 7.84 -38.15
N MET A 447 20.36 6.98 -37.25
CA MET A 447 21.18 5.98 -36.55
C MET A 447 21.68 4.89 -37.50
N VAL A 448 20.83 4.47 -38.45
CA VAL A 448 21.17 3.49 -39.49
C VAL A 448 22.16 4.06 -40.52
N SER A 449 21.93 5.30 -40.98
CA SER A 449 22.72 5.89 -42.07
C SER A 449 24.16 6.26 -41.68
N ASP A 450 24.42 6.51 -40.40
CA ASP A 450 25.75 6.79 -39.87
C ASP A 450 25.79 6.44 -38.37
N PRO A 451 26.27 5.23 -38.02
CA PRO A 451 26.37 4.77 -36.62
C PRO A 451 27.47 5.45 -35.80
N ASP A 452 28.34 6.25 -36.41
CA ASP A 452 29.46 6.89 -35.73
C ASP A 452 29.24 8.43 -35.54
N LYS A 453 28.17 8.97 -36.16
CA LYS A 453 27.54 10.29 -35.90
C LYS A 453 27.31 10.55 -34.42
N ARG A 454 27.49 11.80 -33.96
CA ARG A 454 27.31 12.16 -32.54
C ARG A 454 25.85 12.45 -32.20
N LEU A 455 25.43 12.17 -30.97
CA LEU A 455 24.03 12.35 -30.53
C LEU A 455 23.52 13.78 -30.75
N ARG A 456 24.36 14.79 -30.52
CA ARG A 456 24.05 16.20 -30.80
C ARG A 456 23.73 16.49 -32.29
N GLU A 457 24.25 15.70 -33.22
CA GLU A 457 24.08 15.83 -34.67
C GLU A 457 22.84 15.08 -35.19
N ILE A 458 22.16 14.29 -34.35
CA ILE A 458 20.85 13.69 -34.68
C ILE A 458 19.77 14.77 -34.57
N ASN A 459 19.13 15.09 -35.68
CA ASN A 459 18.08 16.09 -35.75
C ASN A 459 16.69 15.45 -35.61
N MET A 460 15.75 16.14 -34.98
CA MET A 460 14.33 15.78 -34.98
C MET A 460 13.57 16.84 -35.79
N PRO A 461 12.70 16.49 -36.75
CA PRO A 461 12.06 17.44 -37.67
C PRO A 461 10.94 18.28 -37.02
N ILE A 462 10.99 18.49 -35.71
CA ILE A 462 9.93 19.08 -34.88
C ILE A 462 10.56 20.15 -33.98
N THR A 463 10.17 21.40 -34.20
CA THR A 463 10.56 22.53 -33.35
C THR A 463 9.70 22.57 -32.09
N THR A 464 10.34 22.59 -30.92
CA THR A 464 9.72 22.70 -29.58
C THR A 464 8.99 24.03 -29.31
N ALA A 465 8.80 24.87 -30.33
CA ALA A 465 8.25 26.22 -30.22
C ALA A 465 6.71 26.28 -30.18
N ALA A 466 6.03 25.14 -30.37
CA ALA A 466 4.58 25.05 -30.24
C ALA A 466 4.17 24.75 -28.78
N ILE A 467 3.59 25.77 -28.13
CA ILE A 467 3.09 25.81 -26.75
C ILE A 467 4.20 25.97 -25.68
N VAL A 468 4.30 27.20 -25.15
CA VAL A 468 4.97 27.49 -23.87
C VAL A 468 4.03 28.36 -23.03
N ALA A 469 3.58 27.82 -21.89
CA ALA A 469 2.98 28.61 -20.81
C ALA A 469 4.04 28.73 -19.69
N ALA A 470 4.39 29.96 -19.30
CA ALA A 470 5.52 30.20 -18.40
C ALA A 470 5.17 29.92 -16.93
N PRO A 471 6.07 29.32 -16.14
CA PRO A 471 5.91 29.21 -14.69
C PRO A 471 6.19 30.55 -14.01
N ALA A 472 5.47 30.83 -12.91
CA ALA A 472 5.72 31.99 -12.05
C ALA A 472 6.50 31.58 -10.79
N THR A 473 7.33 32.48 -10.27
CA THR A 473 8.09 32.31 -9.02
C THR A 473 8.04 33.61 -8.21
N PRO A 474 7.80 33.54 -6.89
CA PRO A 474 8.84 33.90 -5.92
C PRO A 474 8.93 32.88 -4.76
N ALA A 475 10.09 32.47 -4.24
CA ALA A 475 11.21 33.24 -3.67
C ALA A 475 10.99 33.74 -2.22
N ALA A 476 11.47 32.93 -1.26
CA ALA A 476 11.93 33.35 0.08
C ALA A 476 13.36 34.00 -0.05
N PRO A 477 14.10 34.41 1.02
CA PRO A 477 13.91 34.20 2.48
C PRO A 477 14.25 35.41 3.39
N ALA A 478 14.19 35.23 4.72
CA ALA A 478 15.00 36.00 5.69
C ALA A 478 15.18 35.32 7.07
N ALA A 479 16.43 35.21 7.54
CA ALA A 479 16.89 34.94 8.91
C ALA A 479 18.41 35.29 8.96
N PRO A 480 19.14 35.28 10.10
CA PRO A 480 18.77 35.16 11.52
C PRO A 480 19.35 36.33 12.37
N ASN A 481 19.49 36.16 13.70
CA ASN A 481 20.54 36.86 14.48
C ASN A 481 21.01 36.05 15.71
N LYS A 482 22.16 36.41 16.34
CA LYS A 482 22.94 35.54 17.25
C LYS A 482 23.42 36.19 18.56
N ALA A 483 23.52 35.38 19.63
CA ALA A 483 24.33 35.57 20.88
C ALA A 483 24.01 36.85 21.71
N ASP A 484 24.50 37.12 22.94
CA ASP A 484 25.51 36.56 23.89
C ASP A 484 25.17 37.16 25.31
N LYS A 485 25.72 36.83 26.51
CA LYS A 485 26.79 35.95 27.01
C LYS A 485 26.55 35.59 28.52
N LEU A 486 27.51 34.90 29.16
CA LEU A 486 27.51 34.46 30.59
C LEU A 486 27.73 35.55 31.66
N GLY A 487 27.32 35.26 32.92
CA GLY A 487 27.79 35.98 34.13
C GLY A 487 27.46 35.28 35.48
N LYS A 488 28.43 34.62 36.13
CA LYS A 488 28.29 33.87 37.40
C LYS A 488 28.21 34.77 38.65
N PHE A 489 27.66 34.25 39.77
CA PHE A 489 28.35 34.25 41.08
C PHE A 489 27.84 33.14 42.02
N LEU A 490 28.55 32.87 43.14
CA LEU A 490 28.30 31.74 44.06
C LEU A 490 28.03 32.21 45.50
N LYS A 491 27.33 31.37 46.29
CA LYS A 491 27.87 30.86 47.57
C LYS A 491 27.13 29.62 48.12
N LYS A 492 27.85 28.84 48.94
CA LYS A 492 27.36 27.65 49.67
C LYS A 492 26.65 28.03 50.97
N SER A 493 25.76 27.15 51.42
CA SER A 493 25.73 26.69 52.82
C SER A 493 25.59 25.15 52.84
N GLN A 494 25.91 24.50 53.97
CA GLN A 494 25.80 23.05 54.13
C GLN A 494 25.12 22.67 55.44
N SER A 495 24.52 21.48 55.41
CA SER A 495 24.46 20.45 56.48
C SER A 495 23.13 20.31 57.24
N PRO A 496 22.87 19.14 57.87
CA PRO A 496 23.60 17.87 57.81
C PRO A 496 22.76 16.71 57.22
N THR A 497 23.41 15.57 56.96
CA THR A 497 22.76 14.34 56.47
C THR A 497 22.03 13.58 57.56
N ALA A 498 20.72 13.35 57.40
CA ALA A 498 20.09 12.14 57.90
C ALA A 498 20.40 10.98 56.93
N ARG A 499 20.60 9.75 57.43
CA ARG A 499 20.59 8.55 56.58
C ARG A 499 19.13 8.22 56.27
N PRO A 500 18.72 8.14 54.99
CA PRO A 500 17.51 7.39 54.64
C PRO A 500 17.70 5.92 55.01
N ALA A 501 16.61 5.20 55.24
CA ALA A 501 16.65 3.75 55.15
C ALA A 501 17.10 3.33 53.74
N VAL A 502 17.70 2.15 53.58
CA VAL A 502 18.05 1.63 52.26
C VAL A 502 16.74 1.40 51.49
N ALA A 503 16.43 2.30 50.55
CA ALA A 503 15.23 2.21 49.76
C ALA A 503 15.29 0.95 48.89
N VAL A 504 14.28 0.09 49.02
CA VAL A 504 14.19 -1.23 48.36
C VAL A 504 14.07 -1.11 46.83
N MET A 505 13.59 0.05 46.36
CA MET A 505 13.67 0.50 44.97
C MET A 505 14.45 1.81 44.88
N ARG A 506 15.14 2.00 43.75
CA ARG A 506 15.76 3.26 43.35
C ARG A 506 14.77 4.04 42.48
N GLU A 507 14.43 5.26 42.90
CA GLU A 507 13.69 6.21 42.06
C GLU A 507 14.64 7.04 41.19
N SER A 508 14.27 7.25 39.93
CA SER A 508 14.95 8.18 39.03
C SER A 508 14.01 8.70 37.93
N LEU A 509 14.35 9.82 37.31
CA LEU A 509 13.62 10.36 36.16
C LEU A 509 14.27 9.89 34.86
N MET A 510 13.48 9.46 33.88
CA MET A 510 14.03 9.01 32.58
C MET A 510 14.65 10.16 31.78
N VAL A 511 14.07 11.36 31.86
CA VAL A 511 14.57 12.58 31.23
C VAL A 511 14.83 13.63 32.31
N PRO A 512 16.06 14.18 32.44
CA PRO A 512 16.37 15.20 33.44
C PRO A 512 15.46 16.43 33.33
N GLY A 513 14.70 16.72 34.39
CA GLY A 513 13.78 17.85 34.45
C GLY A 513 12.34 17.55 34.00
N GLN A 514 12.05 16.36 33.48
CA GLN A 514 10.67 15.90 33.25
C GLN A 514 10.27 14.90 34.34
N ALA A 515 9.10 15.06 34.95
CA ALA A 515 8.60 14.15 35.97
C ALA A 515 8.12 12.80 35.40
N PHE A 516 7.87 12.75 34.09
CA PHE A 516 7.25 11.64 33.37
C PHE A 516 8.29 10.87 32.52
N PRO A 517 8.16 9.53 32.39
CA PRO A 517 7.65 8.62 33.39
C PRO A 517 8.70 8.42 34.51
N LEU A 518 8.25 7.89 35.66
CA LEU A 518 9.14 7.48 36.74
C LEU A 518 9.88 6.19 36.37
N LEU A 519 11.19 6.11 36.64
CA LEU A 519 11.97 4.88 36.52
C LEU A 519 12.23 4.29 37.92
N TRP A 520 11.76 3.06 38.11
CA TRP A 520 12.06 2.22 39.26
C TRP A 520 12.98 1.06 38.89
N GLU A 521 14.06 0.90 39.65
CA GLU A 521 14.99 -0.23 39.58
C GLU A 521 15.13 -0.88 40.98
N PRO A 522 15.34 -2.20 41.12
CA PRO A 522 15.59 -2.83 42.41
C PRO A 522 16.96 -2.40 42.97
N THR A 523 17.05 -2.22 44.30
CA THR A 523 18.34 -2.09 44.98
C THR A 523 18.85 -3.41 45.56
N ASP A 524 17.97 -4.40 45.71
CA ASP A 524 18.28 -5.79 46.08
C ASP A 524 17.84 -6.74 44.94
N PRO A 525 18.77 -7.53 44.34
CA PRO A 525 18.43 -8.55 43.34
C PRO A 525 17.51 -9.67 43.84
N GLY A 526 17.35 -9.84 45.16
CA GLY A 526 16.47 -10.83 45.79
C GLY A 526 15.03 -10.36 46.04
N LEU A 527 14.66 -9.16 45.59
CA LEU A 527 13.33 -8.58 45.83
C LEU A 527 12.21 -9.31 45.08
N ASP A 528 11.26 -9.87 45.83
CA ASP A 528 9.95 -10.25 45.29
C ASP A 528 9.13 -8.98 44.96
N LEU A 529 9.12 -8.61 43.67
CA LEU A 529 8.37 -7.46 43.19
C LEU A 529 6.86 -7.62 43.39
N ILE A 530 6.32 -8.83 43.26
CA ILE A 530 4.87 -9.07 43.32
C ILE A 530 4.40 -8.86 44.76
N GLN A 531 5.05 -9.51 45.73
CA GLN A 531 4.79 -9.31 47.14
C GLN A 531 5.01 -7.84 47.56
N TRP A 532 6.05 -7.17 47.05
CA TRP A 532 6.27 -5.76 47.33
C TRP A 532 5.12 -4.88 46.84
N ILE A 533 4.63 -5.10 45.62
CA ILE A 533 3.50 -4.34 45.04
C ILE A 533 2.22 -4.55 45.85
N GLU A 534 1.90 -5.78 46.27
CA GLU A 534 0.72 -6.06 47.09
C GLU A 534 0.69 -5.22 48.38
N HIS A 535 1.84 -5.09 49.04
CA HIS A 535 1.99 -4.30 50.28
C HIS A 535 2.08 -2.79 50.03
N ASN A 536 2.56 -2.35 48.86
CA ASN A 536 2.85 -0.95 48.54
C ASN A 536 1.87 -0.34 47.52
N ARG A 537 0.77 -1.01 47.18
CA ARG A 537 -0.28 -0.53 46.24
C ARG A 537 -0.65 0.96 46.41
N PRO A 538 -0.85 1.53 47.63
CA PRO A 538 -1.17 2.95 47.77
C PRO A 538 -0.03 3.89 47.32
N LEU A 539 1.23 3.48 47.47
CA LEU A 539 2.39 4.21 46.96
C LEU A 539 2.47 4.10 45.43
N VAL A 540 2.17 2.93 44.85
CA VAL A 540 2.08 2.78 43.39
C VAL A 540 0.99 3.69 42.82
N GLU A 541 -0.18 3.76 43.47
CA GLU A 541 -1.28 4.64 43.09
C GLU A 541 -0.91 6.12 43.17
N GLN A 542 -0.33 6.55 44.29
CA GLN A 542 0.17 7.92 44.48
C GLN A 542 1.18 8.28 43.39
N LYS A 543 2.18 7.43 43.17
CA LYS A 543 3.24 7.65 42.18
C LYS A 543 2.72 7.64 40.76
N LEU A 544 1.71 6.84 40.46
CA LEU A 544 1.04 6.86 39.17
C LEU A 544 0.25 8.16 38.95
N GLY A 545 -0.42 8.70 39.99
CA GLY A 545 -1.05 10.02 39.92
C GLY A 545 -0.05 11.18 39.78
N GLU A 546 1.06 11.14 40.51
CA GLU A 546 2.15 12.12 40.43
C GLU A 546 2.81 12.09 39.03
N HIS A 547 3.29 10.92 38.61
CA HIS A 547 4.17 10.75 37.46
C HIS A 547 3.50 10.28 36.17
N ALA A 548 2.18 10.00 36.17
CA ALA A 548 1.33 9.48 35.07
C ALA A 548 1.78 8.17 34.38
N GLY A 549 3.02 7.73 34.59
CA GLY A 549 3.56 6.44 34.17
C GLY A 549 4.78 6.03 34.98
N ILE A 550 4.98 4.72 35.15
CA ILE A 550 6.07 4.11 35.90
C ILE A 550 6.68 2.97 35.07
N LEU A 551 7.97 3.09 34.72
CA LEU A 551 8.77 2.04 34.10
C LEU A 551 9.49 1.22 35.20
N PHE A 552 9.12 -0.05 35.31
CA PHE A 552 9.76 -1.06 36.13
C PHE A 552 10.85 -1.76 35.32
N ARG A 553 12.09 -1.74 35.81
CA ARG A 553 13.25 -2.23 35.07
C ARG A 553 14.20 -3.05 35.96
N GLY A 554 14.60 -4.22 35.46
CA GLY A 554 15.57 -5.10 36.13
C GLY A 554 15.01 -6.09 37.17
N PHE A 555 13.70 -6.07 37.46
CA PHE A 555 13.04 -6.94 38.45
C PHE A 555 12.80 -8.40 38.00
N ALA A 556 13.60 -8.93 37.07
CA ALA A 556 13.60 -10.34 36.68
C ALA A 556 12.23 -10.98 36.27
N LEU A 557 11.26 -10.21 35.77
CA LEU A 557 10.03 -10.76 35.19
C LEU A 557 10.36 -11.54 33.91
N HIS A 558 10.35 -12.87 33.98
CA HIS A 558 10.90 -13.74 32.93
C HIS A 558 9.90 -14.19 31.85
N ASP A 559 8.61 -14.25 32.19
CA ASP A 559 7.52 -14.78 31.36
C ASP A 559 6.17 -14.08 31.62
N ILE A 560 5.13 -14.53 30.93
CA ILE A 560 3.78 -13.95 30.98
C ILE A 560 3.03 -14.30 32.27
N HIS A 561 3.31 -15.43 32.93
CA HIS A 561 2.65 -15.75 34.20
C HIS A 561 3.18 -14.84 35.32
N ALA A 562 4.48 -14.56 35.32
CA ALA A 562 5.08 -13.55 36.19
C ALA A 562 4.52 -12.14 35.92
N PHE A 563 4.32 -11.77 34.65
CA PHE A 563 3.66 -10.51 34.29
C PHE A 563 2.18 -10.45 34.67
N GLU A 564 1.40 -11.50 34.45
CA GLU A 564 -0.03 -11.56 34.79
C GLU A 564 -0.24 -11.48 36.32
N ALA A 565 0.61 -12.17 37.09
CA ALA A 565 0.62 -12.06 38.55
C ALA A 565 1.06 -10.66 39.03
N PHE A 566 2.07 -10.04 38.40
CA PHE A 566 2.45 -8.65 38.68
C PHE A 566 1.31 -7.67 38.35
N ALA A 567 0.62 -7.84 37.21
CA ALA A 567 -0.45 -6.95 36.79
C ALA A 567 -1.69 -7.07 37.69
N GLU A 568 -2.07 -8.28 38.12
CA GLU A 568 -3.15 -8.50 39.11
C GLU A 568 -2.73 -7.98 40.50
N ALA A 569 -1.44 -8.10 40.86
CA ALA A 569 -0.90 -7.46 42.06
C ALA A 569 -0.97 -5.93 41.98
N VAL A 570 -0.71 -5.30 40.83
CA VAL A 570 -0.90 -3.84 40.62
C VAL A 570 -2.40 -3.46 40.63
N GLN A 571 -3.25 -4.25 39.99
CA GLN A 571 -4.68 -3.98 39.85
C GLN A 571 -5.53 -5.27 39.79
N PRO A 572 -6.13 -5.68 40.93
CA PRO A 572 -7.06 -6.81 40.97
C PRO A 572 -8.27 -6.60 40.04
N GLY A 573 -8.77 -7.70 39.50
CA GLY A 573 -9.85 -7.70 38.53
C GLY A 573 -9.39 -7.21 37.14
N LEU A 574 -8.25 -7.72 36.64
CA LEU A 574 -7.80 -7.46 35.28
C LEU A 574 -8.91 -7.79 34.26
N TYR A 575 -9.10 -6.93 33.26
CA TYR A 575 -10.25 -7.01 32.38
C TYR A 575 -10.04 -8.00 31.24
N GLY A 576 -10.64 -9.19 31.35
CA GLY A 576 -10.43 -10.33 30.45
C GLY A 576 -11.33 -10.45 29.20
N GLN A 577 -12.05 -9.41 28.77
CA GLN A 577 -12.86 -9.44 27.54
C GLN A 577 -12.85 -8.09 26.78
N TYR A 578 -11.67 -7.61 26.36
CA TYR A 578 -11.52 -6.33 25.67
C TYR A 578 -11.48 -6.43 24.13
N GLY A 579 -12.57 -6.03 23.48
CA GLY A 579 -12.66 -5.87 22.02
C GLY A 579 -12.34 -7.13 21.23
N ASP A 580 -11.78 -6.93 20.04
CA ASP A 580 -11.37 -7.99 19.10
C ASP A 580 -9.87 -8.33 19.23
N LEU A 581 -9.26 -8.08 20.39
CA LEU A 581 -7.86 -8.44 20.66
C LEU A 581 -7.73 -9.97 20.86
N PRO A 582 -6.85 -10.66 20.11
CA PRO A 582 -6.72 -12.11 20.19
C PRO A 582 -6.14 -12.54 21.55
N LYS A 583 -6.86 -13.43 22.23
CA LYS A 583 -6.41 -14.06 23.48
C LYS A 583 -5.24 -15.02 23.19
N LYS A 584 -4.14 -14.89 23.94
CA LYS A 584 -2.98 -15.80 23.82
C LYS A 584 -3.26 -17.10 24.58
N GLU A 585 -2.89 -18.24 24.00
CA GLU A 585 -2.78 -19.50 24.76
C GLU A 585 -1.80 -19.31 25.94
N GLY A 586 -2.27 -19.60 27.16
CA GLY A 586 -1.47 -19.58 28.39
C GLY A 586 -1.88 -18.52 29.42
N GLY A 587 -2.38 -17.35 29.01
CA GLY A 587 -2.87 -16.30 29.92
C GLY A 587 -4.39 -16.33 30.09
N LYS A 588 -4.92 -15.73 31.16
CA LYS A 588 -6.38 -15.59 31.37
C LYS A 588 -6.90 -14.22 30.95
N ASN A 589 -6.19 -13.16 31.37
CA ASN A 589 -6.56 -11.75 31.26
C ASN A 589 -5.47 -10.90 30.55
N THR A 590 -4.54 -11.53 29.83
CA THR A 590 -3.45 -10.86 29.10
C THR A 590 -3.62 -10.95 27.57
N TYR A 591 -3.21 -9.89 26.88
CA TYR A 591 -3.38 -9.70 25.43
C TYR A 591 -2.03 -9.54 24.73
N ARG A 592 -1.99 -9.76 23.41
CA ARG A 592 -0.90 -9.25 22.57
C ARG A 592 -1.19 -7.79 22.19
N SER A 593 -0.14 -7.03 21.88
CA SER A 593 -0.26 -5.81 21.07
C SER A 593 -1.05 -6.10 19.79
N THR A 594 -1.90 -5.17 19.38
CA THR A 594 -2.62 -5.18 18.09
C THR A 594 -1.66 -5.43 16.92
N PRO A 595 -2.01 -6.28 15.94
CA PRO A 595 -1.28 -6.38 14.68
C PRO A 595 -1.23 -5.01 14.00
N TYR A 596 -0.03 -4.50 13.72
CA TYR A 596 0.17 -3.24 13.01
C TYR A 596 1.55 -3.27 12.33
N PRO A 597 1.68 -2.97 11.03
CA PRO A 597 2.89 -3.24 10.25
C PRO A 597 4.17 -2.74 10.92
N GLU A 598 5.20 -3.58 11.06
CA GLU A 598 6.42 -3.29 11.86
C GLU A 598 7.09 -1.97 11.45
N LYS A 599 7.09 -1.68 10.14
CA LYS A 599 7.68 -0.48 9.52
C LYS A 599 6.86 0.82 9.70
N LYS A 600 5.62 0.76 10.18
CA LYS A 600 4.77 1.95 10.41
C LYS A 600 4.73 2.34 11.88
N MET A 601 4.61 3.63 12.16
CA MET A 601 4.42 4.15 13.52
C MET A 601 2.95 3.96 13.94
N ILE A 602 2.70 3.50 15.17
CA ILE A 602 1.39 3.69 15.80
C ILE A 602 1.42 5.08 16.45
N LEU A 603 0.58 5.99 15.97
CA LEU A 603 0.53 7.38 16.41
C LEU A 603 0.00 7.53 17.85
N PHE A 604 0.17 8.71 18.44
CA PHE A 604 -0.13 8.94 19.85
C PHE A 604 -1.63 8.86 20.14
N HIS A 605 -1.96 8.11 21.18
CA HIS A 605 -3.34 7.95 21.63
C HIS A 605 -3.45 7.58 23.11
N ASN A 606 -4.58 7.97 23.69
CA ASN A 606 -5.16 7.34 24.86
C ASN A 606 -6.10 6.22 24.38
N GLU A 607 -6.02 5.05 25.00
CA GLU A 607 -6.77 3.86 24.61
C GLU A 607 -8.27 4.08 24.77
N SER A 608 -8.98 3.92 23.65
CA SER A 608 -10.43 4.00 23.52
C SER A 608 -11.08 5.25 24.12
N ALA A 609 -10.38 6.39 24.07
CA ALA A 609 -10.95 7.70 24.41
C ALA A 609 -12.17 8.10 23.56
N HIS A 610 -12.38 7.43 22.40
CA HIS A 610 -13.56 7.58 21.55
C HIS A 610 -14.79 6.77 22.04
N GLN A 611 -14.61 5.85 23.00
CA GLN A 611 -15.66 4.97 23.52
C GLN A 611 -16.20 5.47 24.86
N ASP A 612 -17.40 5.02 25.23
CA ASP A 612 -18.05 5.42 26.49
C ASP A 612 -17.39 4.78 27.72
N ARG A 613 -16.42 3.88 27.51
CA ARG A 613 -15.74 3.11 28.54
C ARG A 613 -14.30 2.80 28.15
N TRP A 614 -13.35 3.06 29.03
CA TRP A 614 -11.91 2.82 28.80
C TRP A 614 -11.22 2.26 30.06
N PRO A 615 -10.09 1.54 29.93
CA PRO A 615 -9.26 1.21 31.08
C PRO A 615 -8.58 2.48 31.59
N ARG A 616 -8.49 2.67 32.91
CA ARG A 616 -7.62 3.68 33.50
C ARG A 616 -6.18 3.19 33.59
N LYS A 617 -5.95 1.94 33.98
CA LYS A 617 -4.60 1.36 34.10
C LYS A 617 -4.27 0.47 32.92
N GLN A 618 -3.13 0.74 32.28
CA GLN A 618 -2.56 -0.08 31.22
C GLN A 618 -1.14 -0.52 31.60
N LEU A 619 -0.80 -1.77 31.35
CA LEU A 619 0.53 -2.32 31.58
C LEU A 619 1.06 -2.98 30.32
N PHE A 620 2.28 -2.62 29.90
CA PHE A 620 2.94 -3.19 28.72
C PHE A 620 4.25 -3.87 29.16
N PHE A 621 4.38 -5.17 28.90
CA PHE A 621 5.51 -6.02 29.30
C PHE A 621 6.34 -6.46 28.09
N CYS A 622 7.67 -6.40 28.22
CA CYS A 622 8.60 -6.85 27.19
C CYS A 622 9.00 -8.33 27.37
N GLU A 623 8.23 -9.23 26.74
CA GLU A 623 8.60 -10.64 26.57
C GLU A 623 9.83 -10.78 25.65
N GLN A 624 9.93 -9.92 24.62
CA GLN A 624 11.07 -9.85 23.69
C GLN A 624 11.22 -8.44 23.08
N PRO A 625 12.36 -7.74 23.25
CA PRO A 625 12.60 -6.46 22.58
C PRO A 625 12.99 -6.68 21.10
N SER A 626 12.72 -5.67 20.27
CA SER A 626 13.23 -5.64 18.89
C SER A 626 14.76 -5.50 18.89
N PRO A 627 15.48 -6.09 17.91
CA PRO A 627 16.90 -5.80 17.72
C PRO A 627 17.16 -4.41 17.12
N ILE A 628 16.18 -3.80 16.43
CA ILE A 628 16.30 -2.47 15.81
C ILE A 628 14.97 -1.69 16.00
N GLY A 629 15.04 -0.51 16.60
CA GLY A 629 13.88 0.37 16.79
C GLY A 629 12.81 -0.19 17.74
N GLY A 630 11.57 0.22 17.55
CA GLY A 630 10.44 -0.33 18.30
C GLY A 630 10.34 0.15 19.75
N ALA A 631 10.90 1.32 20.04
CA ALA A 631 10.61 2.07 21.26
C ALA A 631 9.10 2.33 21.40
N THR A 632 8.67 2.61 22.62
CA THR A 632 7.29 3.03 22.92
C THR A 632 7.36 4.47 23.43
N PRO A 633 7.18 5.47 22.54
CA PRO A 633 7.07 6.85 22.95
C PRO A 633 5.84 7.02 23.84
N VAL A 634 6.00 7.77 24.91
CA VAL A 634 4.94 8.04 25.90
C VAL A 634 4.94 9.53 26.24
N VAL A 635 3.75 10.08 26.49
CA VAL A 635 3.52 11.53 26.65
C VAL A 635 2.59 11.80 27.82
N ASP A 636 2.97 12.73 28.70
CA ASP A 636 2.08 13.26 29.75
C ASP A 636 1.02 14.18 29.12
N CYS A 637 -0.25 13.74 29.12
CA CYS A 637 -1.37 14.49 28.57
C CYS A 637 -1.72 15.76 29.36
N ARG A 638 -1.20 15.92 30.59
CA ARG A 638 -1.26 17.18 31.35
C ARG A 638 -0.23 18.17 30.81
N LEU A 639 0.95 17.70 30.39
CA LEU A 639 1.96 18.54 29.73
C LEU A 639 1.47 18.98 28.34
N MET A 640 0.85 18.08 27.57
CA MET A 640 0.14 18.43 26.33
C MET A 640 -0.90 19.52 26.57
N TYR A 641 -1.78 19.33 27.55
CA TYR A 641 -2.78 20.34 27.94
C TYR A 641 -2.14 21.68 28.34
N GLN A 642 -1.04 21.67 29.09
CA GLN A 642 -0.33 22.89 29.51
C GLN A 642 0.36 23.63 28.37
N LYS A 643 0.84 22.92 27.34
CA LYS A 643 1.53 23.51 26.18
C LYS A 643 0.64 23.84 24.98
N LEU A 644 -0.53 23.20 24.84
CA LEU A 644 -1.50 23.53 23.80
C LEU A 644 -1.80 25.05 23.82
N PRO A 645 -1.77 25.77 22.67
CA PRO A 645 -2.11 27.18 22.60
C PRO A 645 -3.45 27.49 23.28
N SER A 646 -3.58 28.62 23.97
CA SER A 646 -4.78 28.97 24.74
C SER A 646 -6.06 28.92 23.89
N GLU A 647 -6.02 29.47 22.68
CA GLU A 647 -7.16 29.48 21.74
C GLU A 647 -7.59 28.05 21.34
N LEU A 648 -6.62 27.17 21.04
CA LEU A 648 -6.92 25.76 20.72
C LEU A 648 -7.42 24.99 21.96
N ARG A 649 -6.85 25.26 23.13
CA ARG A 649 -7.25 24.67 24.41
C ARG A 649 -8.69 25.04 24.76
N GLU A 650 -9.04 26.32 24.68
CA GLU A 650 -10.40 26.83 24.86
C GLU A 650 -11.36 26.25 23.83
N ARG A 651 -10.94 26.11 22.57
CA ARG A 651 -11.75 25.46 21.51
C ARG A 651 -11.98 23.97 21.77
N PHE A 652 -10.98 23.24 22.25
CA PHE A 652 -11.12 21.83 22.64
C PHE A 652 -11.93 21.63 23.94
N GLU A 653 -11.83 22.53 24.93
CA GLU A 653 -12.67 22.51 26.13
C GLU A 653 -14.15 22.84 25.82
N SER A 654 -14.40 23.87 25.02
CA SER A 654 -15.76 24.35 24.72
C SER A 654 -16.51 23.50 23.71
N LYS A 655 -15.82 22.94 22.69
CA LYS A 655 -16.45 22.12 21.65
C LYS A 655 -16.33 20.62 21.91
N GLY A 656 -15.25 20.12 22.52
CA GLY A 656 -14.93 18.70 22.52
C GLY A 656 -14.67 18.15 21.10
N LEU A 657 -14.83 16.83 20.94
CA LEU A 657 -14.60 16.07 19.70
C LEU A 657 -15.88 15.35 19.26
N LEU A 658 -16.05 15.16 17.95
CA LEU A 658 -17.07 14.29 17.36
C LEU A 658 -16.37 13.24 16.51
N TYR A 659 -16.13 12.05 17.05
CA TYR A 659 -15.58 10.93 16.29
C TYR A 659 -16.66 10.40 15.33
N VAL A 660 -16.33 10.25 14.06
CA VAL A 660 -17.23 9.71 13.03
C VAL A 660 -16.67 8.37 12.57
N ARG A 661 -17.50 7.34 12.52
CA ARG A 661 -17.15 6.03 11.96
C ARG A 661 -18.23 5.57 10.99
N THR A 662 -17.81 5.12 9.81
CA THR A 662 -18.67 4.68 8.72
C THR A 662 -18.46 3.18 8.49
N PHE A 663 -19.41 2.38 8.95
CA PHE A 663 -19.46 0.94 8.70
C PHE A 663 -20.02 0.70 7.28
N ALA A 664 -19.14 0.88 6.30
CA ALA A 664 -19.42 0.61 4.90
C ALA A 664 -18.69 -0.66 4.44
N ASP A 665 -19.35 -1.47 3.63
CA ASP A 665 -18.80 -2.72 3.09
C ASP A 665 -17.52 -2.44 2.28
N LYS A 666 -16.44 -3.17 2.59
CA LYS A 666 -15.05 -2.99 2.09
C LYS A 666 -14.31 -1.74 2.57
N LEU A 667 -14.87 -0.90 3.45
CA LEU A 667 -14.22 0.31 3.98
C LEU A 667 -13.81 0.23 5.47
N ASP A 668 -14.65 -0.42 6.28
CA ASP A 668 -14.35 -0.86 7.65
C ASP A 668 -15.12 -2.19 7.85
N VAL A 669 -15.13 -2.77 9.05
CA VAL A 669 -16.01 -3.92 9.35
C VAL A 669 -17.49 -3.54 9.16
N SER A 670 -18.33 -4.49 8.75
CA SER A 670 -19.78 -4.26 8.65
C SER A 670 -20.39 -3.97 10.02
N TRP A 671 -21.52 -3.25 10.05
CA TRP A 671 -22.19 -2.94 11.31
C TRP A 671 -22.71 -4.21 12.00
N GLN A 672 -23.11 -5.24 11.23
CA GLN A 672 -23.52 -6.54 11.76
C GLN A 672 -22.37 -7.20 12.52
N HIS A 673 -21.15 -7.16 11.96
CA HIS A 673 -19.95 -7.70 12.60
C HIS A 673 -19.57 -6.89 13.85
N PHE A 674 -19.58 -5.55 13.77
CA PHE A 674 -19.19 -4.70 14.89
C PHE A 674 -20.17 -4.76 16.07
N PHE A 675 -21.48 -4.66 15.81
CA PHE A 675 -22.51 -4.75 16.86
C PHE A 675 -22.89 -6.20 17.20
N LYS A 676 -22.41 -7.18 16.44
CA LYS A 676 -22.63 -8.62 16.63
C LYS A 676 -24.13 -8.95 16.66
N THR A 677 -24.87 -8.40 15.68
CA THR A 677 -26.33 -8.55 15.51
C THR A 677 -26.79 -8.17 14.10
N GLU A 678 -27.75 -8.93 13.55
CA GLU A 678 -28.40 -8.68 12.25
C GLU A 678 -29.56 -7.67 12.32
N GLN A 679 -29.86 -7.13 13.51
CA GLN A 679 -31.07 -6.33 13.73
C GLN A 679 -30.75 -4.85 13.93
N ARG A 680 -31.03 -4.02 12.91
CA ARG A 680 -30.89 -2.56 12.95
C ARG A 680 -31.43 -1.94 14.26
N ALA A 681 -32.64 -2.30 14.67
CA ALA A 681 -33.28 -1.78 15.88
C ALA A 681 -32.49 -2.06 17.19
N GLN A 682 -31.68 -3.13 17.25
CA GLN A 682 -30.79 -3.36 18.40
C GLN A 682 -29.60 -2.41 18.40
N VAL A 683 -29.09 -2.05 17.22
CA VAL A 683 -28.02 -1.06 17.05
C VAL A 683 -28.52 0.32 17.45
N GLU A 684 -29.68 0.72 16.93
CA GLU A 684 -30.34 2.00 17.26
C GLU A 684 -30.57 2.14 18.77
N ALA A 685 -31.06 1.07 19.44
CA ALA A 685 -31.24 1.05 20.88
C ALA A 685 -29.91 1.18 21.66
N ARG A 686 -28.81 0.59 21.18
CA ARG A 686 -27.48 0.75 21.79
C ARG A 686 -26.93 2.17 21.58
N CYS A 687 -27.02 2.71 20.37
CA CYS A 687 -26.59 4.08 20.08
C CYS A 687 -27.37 5.11 20.93
N ALA A 688 -28.69 4.95 21.05
CA ALA A 688 -29.54 5.77 21.91
C ALA A 688 -29.11 5.70 23.39
N ALA A 689 -28.84 4.50 23.92
CA ALA A 689 -28.38 4.32 25.30
C ALA A 689 -26.99 4.90 25.57
N ALA A 690 -26.13 4.97 24.55
CA ALA A 690 -24.79 5.54 24.60
C ALA A 690 -24.73 7.06 24.33
N GLY A 691 -25.82 7.68 23.86
CA GLY A 691 -25.80 9.08 23.38
C GLY A 691 -25.06 9.27 22.05
N ILE A 692 -24.82 8.18 21.32
CA ILE A 692 -24.22 8.16 19.99
C ILE A 692 -25.29 8.60 18.98
N GLN A 693 -24.93 9.47 18.04
CA GLN A 693 -25.76 9.81 16.88
C GLN A 693 -25.55 8.76 15.79
N TRP A 694 -26.59 8.41 15.04
CA TRP A 694 -26.48 7.46 13.91
C TRP A 694 -27.24 7.92 12.68
N THR A 695 -26.85 7.41 11.52
CA THR A 695 -27.55 7.59 10.25
C THR A 695 -27.31 6.36 9.38
N TRP A 696 -28.39 5.69 8.98
CA TRP A 696 -28.34 4.66 7.95
C TRP A 696 -28.11 5.32 6.59
N LEU A 697 -27.15 4.83 5.83
CA LEU A 697 -26.88 5.27 4.46
C LEU A 697 -27.52 4.28 3.48
N ASP A 698 -27.21 4.44 2.20
CA ASP A 698 -27.54 3.48 1.15
C ASP A 698 -26.86 2.11 1.40
N ASN A 699 -27.22 1.09 0.63
CA ASN A 699 -26.55 -0.23 0.62
C ASN A 699 -26.50 -0.99 1.97
N ASP A 700 -27.34 -0.62 2.95
CA ASP A 700 -27.29 -1.15 4.33
C ASP A 700 -26.04 -0.72 5.12
N GLU A 701 -25.36 0.35 4.71
CA GLU A 701 -24.24 0.95 5.44
C GLU A 701 -24.73 1.80 6.64
N LEU A 702 -23.89 1.96 7.66
CA LEU A 702 -24.21 2.72 8.88
C LEU A 702 -23.10 3.74 9.20
N GLN A 703 -23.46 5.01 9.37
CA GLN A 703 -22.57 5.98 10.03
C GLN A 703 -22.99 6.21 11.49
N ILE A 704 -22.01 6.25 12.39
CA ILE A 704 -22.17 6.74 13.76
C ILE A 704 -21.30 7.97 14.01
N ARG A 705 -21.75 8.85 14.90
CA ARG A 705 -21.05 10.06 15.33
C ARG A 705 -21.11 10.15 16.86
N THR A 706 -19.96 10.07 17.53
CA THR A 706 -19.84 9.92 18.99
C THR A 706 -19.23 11.18 19.63
N PRO A 707 -20.02 12.01 20.34
CA PRO A 707 -19.52 13.18 21.05
C PRO A 707 -18.65 12.78 22.24
N CYS A 708 -17.42 13.27 22.29
CA CYS A 708 -16.42 12.96 23.31
C CYS A 708 -15.79 14.24 23.87
N PRO A 709 -15.38 14.27 25.15
CA PRO A 709 -14.51 15.33 25.65
C PRO A 709 -13.14 15.27 24.96
N ALA A 710 -12.56 16.44 24.65
CA ALA A 710 -11.14 16.54 24.28
C ALA A 710 -10.24 16.70 25.51
N ILE A 711 -10.73 17.46 26.49
CA ILE A 711 -10.10 17.68 27.79
C ILE A 711 -10.97 16.99 28.85
N ILE A 712 -10.35 16.19 29.71
CA ILE A 712 -10.99 15.60 30.88
C ILE A 712 -10.34 16.11 32.17
N THR A 713 -11.09 16.11 33.27
CA THR A 713 -10.53 16.20 34.62
C THR A 713 -10.32 14.78 35.14
N HIS A 714 -9.09 14.43 35.53
CA HIS A 714 -8.77 13.11 36.05
C HIS A 714 -9.32 12.93 37.48
N PRO A 715 -10.15 11.89 37.77
CA PRO A 715 -10.93 11.82 39.01
C PRO A 715 -10.11 11.64 40.29
N VAL A 716 -8.86 11.18 40.21
CA VAL A 716 -7.99 11.00 41.40
C VAL A 716 -7.07 12.20 41.66
N THR A 717 -6.61 12.90 40.62
CA THR A 717 -5.65 14.02 40.77
C THR A 717 -6.28 15.40 40.60
N GLY A 718 -7.52 15.50 40.11
CA GLY A 718 -8.20 16.77 39.84
C GLY A 718 -7.59 17.58 38.68
N GLN A 719 -6.59 17.03 37.98
CA GLN A 719 -5.85 17.73 36.93
C GLN A 719 -6.55 17.57 35.56
N LYS A 720 -6.52 18.63 34.75
CA LYS A 720 -6.95 18.58 33.35
C LYS A 720 -5.92 17.88 32.47
N SER A 721 -6.41 17.11 31.50
CA SER A 721 -5.62 16.23 30.63
C SER A 721 -6.19 16.22 29.21
N PHE A 722 -5.33 16.29 28.18
CA PHE A 722 -5.73 16.15 26.77
C PHE A 722 -5.89 14.66 26.41
N PHE A 723 -7.09 14.13 26.64
CA PHE A 723 -7.41 12.70 26.54
C PHE A 723 -8.17 12.41 25.24
N ASN A 724 -7.50 11.77 24.28
CA ASN A 724 -8.05 11.64 22.93
C ASN A 724 -7.38 10.51 22.12
N GLN A 725 -7.89 10.31 20.91
CA GLN A 725 -7.36 9.37 19.92
C GLN A 725 -7.41 10.01 18.52
N VAL A 726 -7.22 11.34 18.41
CA VAL A 726 -7.43 12.08 17.14
C VAL A 726 -6.47 11.67 16.05
N GLN A 727 -5.21 11.37 16.38
CA GLN A 727 -4.22 10.96 15.37
C GLN A 727 -4.53 9.60 14.71
N LEU A 728 -5.34 8.75 15.34
CA LEU A 728 -5.78 7.47 14.76
C LEU A 728 -7.16 7.55 14.07
N HIS A 729 -7.76 8.75 14.01
CA HIS A 729 -9.08 8.97 13.41
C HIS A 729 -9.12 10.12 12.39
N HIS A 730 -8.30 11.17 12.53
CA HIS A 730 -8.32 12.29 11.60
C HIS A 730 -7.65 11.94 10.28
N ILE A 731 -8.32 12.23 9.16
CA ILE A 731 -7.85 11.83 7.82
C ILE A 731 -6.48 12.44 7.46
N TYR A 732 -6.13 13.59 8.06
CA TYR A 732 -4.79 14.20 7.98
C TYR A 732 -3.66 13.23 8.36
N CYS A 733 -3.89 12.36 9.34
CA CYS A 733 -2.88 11.43 9.87
C CYS A 733 -2.81 10.11 9.10
N LEU A 734 -3.57 9.97 8.00
CA LEU A 734 -3.33 8.94 7.00
C LEU A 734 -2.06 9.28 6.19
N ASP A 735 -1.50 8.28 5.53
CA ASP A 735 -0.50 8.50 4.48
C ASP A 735 -1.10 9.44 3.41
N PRO A 736 -0.39 10.51 2.95
CA PRO A 736 -1.01 11.56 2.14
C PRO A 736 -1.63 11.05 0.83
N ASP A 737 -1.04 10.04 0.20
CA ASP A 737 -1.60 9.43 -1.01
C ASP A 737 -2.84 8.60 -0.68
N VAL A 738 -2.82 7.82 0.41
CA VAL A 738 -4.00 7.08 0.91
C VAL A 738 -5.12 8.04 1.31
N ARG A 739 -4.80 9.22 1.86
CA ARG A 739 -5.78 10.27 2.18
C ARG A 739 -6.44 10.80 0.91
N ASP A 740 -5.64 11.20 -0.09
CA ASP A 740 -6.13 11.74 -1.36
C ASP A 740 -6.96 10.69 -2.12
N ASP A 741 -6.49 9.44 -2.20
CA ASP A 741 -7.19 8.34 -2.87
C ASP A 741 -8.57 8.06 -2.22
N LEU A 742 -8.62 7.92 -0.88
CA LEU A 742 -9.87 7.67 -0.17
C LEU A 742 -10.84 8.87 -0.26
N LEU A 743 -10.33 10.11 -0.18
CA LEU A 743 -11.14 11.31 -0.39
C LEU A 743 -11.69 11.40 -1.82
N ALA A 744 -10.92 11.01 -2.83
CA ALA A 744 -11.36 11.00 -4.22
C ALA A 744 -12.37 9.89 -4.55
N LEU A 745 -12.26 8.74 -3.88
CA LEU A 745 -13.14 7.58 -4.09
C LEU A 745 -14.48 7.69 -3.34
N PHE A 746 -14.46 8.17 -2.10
CA PHE A 746 -15.61 8.11 -1.19
C PHE A 746 -16.14 9.48 -0.74
N GLY A 747 -15.29 10.51 -0.81
CA GLY A 747 -15.58 11.83 -0.25
C GLY A 747 -15.50 11.86 1.27
N GLU A 748 -15.21 13.04 1.83
CA GLU A 748 -14.99 13.27 3.27
C GLU A 748 -16.11 12.66 4.15
N GLN A 749 -17.37 12.76 3.72
CA GLN A 749 -18.52 12.30 4.49
C GLN A 749 -18.69 10.76 4.56
N ARG A 750 -18.06 9.97 3.68
CA ARG A 750 -18.06 8.49 3.75
C ARG A 750 -16.71 7.90 4.20
N MET A 751 -15.76 8.73 4.64
CA MET A 751 -14.51 8.24 5.20
C MET A 751 -14.78 7.21 6.33
N PRO A 752 -14.05 6.10 6.39
CA PRO A 752 -14.34 5.01 7.34
C PRO A 752 -14.16 5.48 8.78
N ARG A 753 -13.21 6.38 9.01
CA ARG A 753 -13.01 7.11 10.27
C ARG A 753 -12.67 8.57 9.98
N HIS A 754 -13.25 9.46 10.76
CA HIS A 754 -12.88 10.87 10.85
C HIS A 754 -13.11 11.37 12.29
N VAL A 755 -12.76 12.61 12.58
CA VAL A 755 -13.03 13.29 13.85
C VAL A 755 -13.12 14.78 13.59
N TYR A 756 -14.17 15.39 14.10
CA TYR A 756 -14.48 16.83 13.99
C TYR A 756 -14.42 17.45 15.39
N TYR A 757 -14.58 18.77 15.49
CA TYR A 757 -15.01 19.37 16.74
C TYR A 757 -16.43 18.89 17.10
N GLY A 758 -16.80 18.92 18.39
CA GLY A 758 -18.10 18.40 18.85
C GLY A 758 -19.34 19.11 18.29
N ASP A 759 -19.19 20.32 17.73
CA ASP A 759 -20.24 21.03 16.99
C ASP A 759 -20.34 20.63 15.50
N GLY A 760 -19.50 19.69 15.05
CA GLY A 760 -19.41 19.24 13.67
C GLY A 760 -18.52 20.09 12.76
N SER A 761 -17.86 21.14 13.27
CA SER A 761 -16.88 21.90 12.47
C SER A 761 -15.57 21.11 12.26
N PRO A 762 -14.91 21.22 11.09
CA PRO A 762 -13.67 20.50 10.82
C PRO A 762 -12.56 20.93 11.78
N ILE A 763 -11.66 19.99 12.09
CA ILE A 763 -10.36 20.30 12.68
C ILE A 763 -9.41 20.55 11.50
N GLU A 764 -8.72 21.69 11.51
CA GLU A 764 -7.87 22.11 10.40
C GLU A 764 -6.58 21.28 10.33
N ASP A 765 -6.05 21.07 9.11
CA ASP A 765 -4.84 20.26 8.90
C ASP A 765 -3.63 20.84 9.63
N GLU A 766 -3.52 22.18 9.67
CA GLU A 766 -2.49 22.91 10.41
C GLU A 766 -2.57 22.66 11.93
N VAL A 767 -3.78 22.45 12.46
CA VAL A 767 -4.02 22.14 13.87
C VAL A 767 -3.64 20.69 14.18
N MET A 768 -3.87 19.79 13.23
CA MET A 768 -3.43 18.39 13.35
C MET A 768 -1.91 18.24 13.21
N GLN A 769 -1.26 19.03 12.35
CA GLN A 769 0.21 19.18 12.33
C GLN A 769 0.71 19.67 13.69
N GLN A 770 0.15 20.77 14.21
CA GLN A 770 0.58 21.35 15.49
C GLN A 770 0.37 20.40 16.68
N ILE A 771 -0.70 19.59 16.68
CA ILE A 771 -0.91 18.52 17.67
C ILE A 771 0.18 17.45 17.55
N GLY A 772 0.56 17.05 16.33
CA GLY A 772 1.64 16.08 16.10
C GLY A 772 3.01 16.58 16.54
N ASP A 773 3.37 17.81 16.15
CA ASP A 773 4.62 18.45 16.54
C ASP A 773 4.73 18.57 18.07
N LEU A 774 3.62 18.90 18.74
CA LEU A 774 3.57 19.02 20.19
C LEU A 774 3.63 17.65 20.90
N TYR A 775 3.00 16.62 20.35
CA TYR A 775 3.14 15.24 20.86
C TYR A 775 4.61 14.78 20.80
N GLU A 776 5.29 15.03 19.68
CA GLU A 776 6.73 14.75 19.53
C GLU A 776 7.61 15.59 20.47
N GLU A 777 7.31 16.88 20.68
CA GLU A 777 8.03 17.73 21.64
C GLU A 777 7.83 17.30 23.11
N CYS A 778 6.75 16.59 23.42
CA CYS A 778 6.43 16.07 24.75
C CYS A 778 6.79 14.58 24.93
N ALA A 779 7.28 13.90 23.89
CA ALA A 779 7.48 12.45 23.90
C ALA A 779 8.75 12.03 24.63
N VAL A 780 8.59 11.22 25.66
CA VAL A 780 9.69 10.44 26.24
C VAL A 780 9.78 9.10 25.53
N ARG A 781 10.93 8.86 24.89
CA ARG A 781 11.26 7.60 24.23
C ARG A 781 12.21 6.77 25.07
N PHE A 782 11.99 5.46 25.08
CA PHE A 782 12.90 4.51 25.70
C PHE A 782 12.97 3.20 24.91
N ASP A 783 14.17 2.66 24.80
CA ASP A 783 14.38 1.30 24.29
C ASP A 783 13.93 0.27 25.31
N TRP A 784 13.24 -0.75 24.84
CA TRP A 784 12.78 -1.88 25.64
C TRP A 784 13.94 -2.84 25.96
N ARG A 785 13.99 -3.31 27.21
CA ARG A 785 14.81 -4.45 27.65
C ARG A 785 13.88 -5.60 28.00
N LYS A 786 14.30 -6.84 27.77
CA LYS A 786 13.52 -8.01 28.19
C LYS A 786 13.28 -7.96 29.70
N GLY A 787 12.03 -8.12 30.11
CA GLY A 787 11.62 -8.07 31.52
C GLY A 787 11.22 -6.69 32.04
N ASP A 788 11.31 -5.63 31.23
CA ASP A 788 10.71 -4.32 31.57
C ASP A 788 9.18 -4.39 31.56
N VAL A 789 8.53 -3.62 32.42
CA VAL A 789 7.09 -3.30 32.35
C VAL A 789 6.91 -1.80 32.49
N ILE A 790 6.11 -1.16 31.62
CA ILE A 790 5.59 0.20 31.90
C ILE A 790 4.12 0.11 32.31
N LEU A 791 3.79 0.73 33.45
CA LEU A 791 2.43 1.01 33.90
C LEU A 791 2.11 2.46 33.51
N LEU A 792 0.98 2.69 32.85
CA LEU A 792 0.47 4.01 32.48
C LEU A 792 -0.93 4.22 33.07
N ASP A 793 -1.22 5.46 33.47
CA ASP A 793 -2.59 5.93 33.66
C ASP A 793 -3.07 6.51 32.32
N ASN A 794 -3.92 5.76 31.62
CA ASN A 794 -4.45 6.09 30.29
C ASN A 794 -5.14 7.47 30.25
N MET A 795 -5.66 7.94 31.38
CA MET A 795 -6.33 9.25 31.47
C MET A 795 -5.33 10.41 31.64
N LEU A 796 -4.07 10.12 31.98
CA LEU A 796 -2.99 11.09 32.14
C LEU A 796 -1.84 10.90 31.14
N ALA A 797 -1.77 9.76 30.44
CA ALA A 797 -0.66 9.40 29.56
C ALA A 797 -1.17 8.87 28.21
N ALA A 798 -0.69 9.46 27.12
CA ALA A 798 -0.82 8.92 25.77
C ALA A 798 0.42 8.09 25.41
N HIS A 799 0.26 7.13 24.49
CA HIS A 799 1.33 6.25 24.06
C HIS A 799 1.31 6.02 22.54
N ALA A 800 2.47 5.61 22.02
CA ALA A 800 2.73 5.36 20.61
C ALA A 800 3.65 4.13 20.44
N ARG A 801 3.98 3.79 19.19
CA ARG A 801 4.98 2.76 18.86
C ARG A 801 5.80 3.19 17.66
N ASP A 802 7.09 3.44 17.85
CA ASP A 802 8.00 3.72 16.73
C ASP A 802 8.17 2.47 15.83
N PRO A 803 8.54 2.65 14.54
CA PRO A 803 8.87 1.54 13.63
C PRO A 803 9.99 0.62 14.14
N PHE A 804 10.01 -0.63 13.68
CA PHE A 804 11.04 -1.61 14.04
C PHE A 804 11.36 -2.61 12.91
N GLU A 805 12.53 -3.26 13.00
CA GLU A 805 12.89 -4.44 12.19
C GLU A 805 13.12 -5.64 13.11
N GLY A 806 12.39 -6.74 12.90
CA GLY A 806 12.66 -8.02 13.55
C GLY A 806 11.87 -8.29 14.85
N PRO A 807 12.04 -9.49 15.46
CA PRO A 807 11.03 -10.07 16.34
C PRO A 807 10.86 -9.32 17.67
N ARG A 808 9.72 -8.65 17.82
CA ARG A 808 9.29 -7.88 19.00
C ARG A 808 8.04 -8.51 19.62
N LYS A 809 8.01 -8.68 20.95
CA LYS A 809 6.85 -9.19 21.69
C LYS A 809 6.59 -8.30 22.91
N ILE A 810 5.52 -7.51 22.81
CA ILE A 810 4.95 -6.76 23.92
C ILE A 810 3.59 -7.38 24.26
N VAL A 811 3.39 -7.63 25.55
CA VAL A 811 2.17 -8.21 26.13
C VAL A 811 1.47 -7.14 26.95
N VAL A 812 0.14 -7.08 26.90
CA VAL A 812 -0.64 -6.01 27.51
C VAL A 812 -1.60 -6.57 28.56
N ALA A 813 -1.72 -5.87 29.68
CA ALA A 813 -2.77 -6.07 30.68
C ALA A 813 -3.49 -4.74 30.95
N MET A 814 -4.78 -4.79 31.26
CA MET A 814 -5.62 -3.60 31.45
C MET A 814 -6.56 -3.80 32.64
N GLY A 815 -6.83 -2.72 33.39
CA GLY A 815 -7.68 -2.75 34.57
C GLY A 815 -8.26 -1.40 34.95
N GLU A 816 -9.13 -1.41 35.96
CA GLU A 816 -9.87 -0.23 36.43
C GLU A 816 -10.64 0.48 35.30
N MET A 817 -11.71 -0.16 34.82
CA MET A 817 -12.55 0.38 33.75
C MET A 817 -13.38 1.57 34.26
N ILE A 818 -13.28 2.70 33.56
CA ILE A 818 -14.02 3.94 33.83
C ILE A 818 -15.12 4.13 32.78
N GLU A 819 -16.33 4.45 33.22
CA GLU A 819 -17.44 4.88 32.36
C GLU A 819 -17.40 6.40 32.17
N ARG A 820 -17.62 6.91 30.94
CA ARG A 820 -17.67 8.35 30.62
C ARG A 820 -18.70 9.10 31.47
N SER A 821 -19.83 8.46 31.78
CA SER A 821 -20.89 8.99 32.64
C SER A 821 -20.43 9.27 34.07
N ALA A 822 -19.42 8.55 34.58
CA ALA A 822 -18.87 8.79 35.91
C ALA A 822 -18.09 10.13 35.99
N LEU A 823 -17.53 10.62 34.89
CA LEU A 823 -16.91 11.95 34.83
C LEU A 823 -17.95 13.07 34.85
N ALA A 824 -19.06 12.89 34.13
CA ALA A 824 -20.17 13.85 34.14
C ALA A 824 -20.95 13.87 35.46
N ALA A 825 -20.84 12.81 36.27
CA ALA A 825 -21.48 12.69 37.58
C ALA A 825 -20.67 13.33 38.72
N LEU A 826 -19.46 13.84 38.48
CA LEU A 826 -18.68 14.62 39.46
C LEU A 826 -19.38 15.97 39.70
N PRO A 827 -19.97 16.24 40.88
CA PRO A 827 -20.73 17.45 41.10
C PRO A 827 -19.83 18.67 41.29
N ASP A 828 -20.34 19.84 40.94
CA ASP A 828 -19.69 21.16 41.09
C ASP A 828 -19.62 21.65 42.57
N THR A 829 -19.37 20.73 43.49
CA THR A 829 -19.44 20.96 44.95
C THR A 829 -18.08 21.15 45.60
N GLN A 830 -16.97 20.78 44.95
CA GLN A 830 -15.63 21.00 45.51
C GLN A 830 -15.06 22.40 45.24
N GLN A 831 -15.41 23.10 44.15
CA GLN A 831 -14.97 24.49 43.94
C GLN A 831 -15.46 25.42 45.07
N ARG A 832 -16.72 25.23 45.52
CA ARG A 832 -17.33 26.01 46.62
C ARG A 832 -16.84 25.69 48.04
N THR A 833 -15.85 24.80 48.19
CA THR A 833 -15.22 24.55 49.50
C THR A 833 -13.92 25.33 49.66
N LEU A 834 -13.20 25.64 48.57
CA LEU A 834 -11.97 26.43 48.61
C LEU A 834 -12.25 27.95 48.69
N GLU A 835 -13.26 28.44 47.95
CA GLU A 835 -13.67 29.87 47.99
C GLU A 835 -14.21 30.34 49.36
N LYS A 836 -14.42 29.43 50.33
CA LYS A 836 -14.90 29.78 51.67
C LYS A 836 -13.80 29.94 52.71
N ASP A 837 -12.65 29.30 52.53
CA ASP A 837 -11.53 29.41 53.47
C ASP A 837 -10.66 30.64 53.16
N GLU A 838 -10.59 31.10 51.91
CA GLU A 838 -9.97 32.39 51.55
C GLU A 838 -10.86 33.62 51.85
N ALA A 839 -12.14 33.42 52.21
CA ALA A 839 -13.04 34.47 52.69
C ALA A 839 -13.03 34.59 54.24
N GLY A 840 -12.07 33.94 54.92
CA GLY A 840 -12.05 33.76 56.37
C GLY A 840 -10.66 33.86 57.03
N ALA A 841 -9.73 34.62 56.44
CA ALA A 841 -8.38 34.87 56.96
C ALA A 841 -7.99 36.35 56.91
#